data_AF-A0A9X2SY40-F1
#
_entry.id   AF-A0A9X2SY40-F1
#
_cell.length_a   1.000
_cell.length_b   1.000
_cell.length_c   1.000
_cell.angle_alpha   90.00
_cell.angle_beta   90.00
_cell.angle_gamma   90.00
#
_symmetry.space_group_name_H-M   'P 1'
#
loop_
_entity.id
_entity.type
_entity.pdbx_description
1 polymer ?
#
loop_
_entity_poly.entity_id
_entity_poly.type
_entity_poly.pdbx_seq_one_letter_code
_entity_poly.pdbx_strand_id
1 'polypeptide(L)'
;MKTSPTIPKNPTLAHSMDYERLRQEGLAHIEQLSSNLWTDYNSHDPGITMLEALCYAITELGYRSNFEIKDLLTQASGQTFFTARQILTSAPLTITDYRKLLVDIQGINNAWLFTDGKQEVPIYLNCEEDKLQYEKTNKELVLKGLYTVLLDLSIDQELGDLNTGDIELENIAFPLSPMTDIEAGEFQVKFELPSIKEVNKKVLTENPSNFSIEKNPSKNWVYNFKIELPDGEIIEIPFRVSIPKNPSKGKILDSHVAFMLQDPAYGQLIFDTYLEKISKAEGILKNAIKVLQENRNLCEDFIRVEPIDSEEVAFCFDVDVSADTDIERVQAEIYFTIEHYLNPPVSFYTLKELMEKGIPTEEIFEGPRLAHGFIDTEEIENAQLRSVIYASDIINLLMDIKGVNGIRNFLMTKYDKDGKPVPGKKGISWCMPIVPLHKPVLSTSFSKILFFKDGFPFLSQYEEVRDTVQLLHAQRSIGKLVPTFADLPVPKGRQRDTMSYWPVQYDLPMVYGVGEFGLPPHADDLRIAQQQQLKGYLMFYEQLLADFNAQLTNAKSLFSTDEIRQTYFAQYLGSIREIDGILHTNLEKAIANDPLDPESQALWQRLYENQNLFFERRNKFLDHLLARFAESFNDYALLMYRINLDNISLEKIGPQETVDLKIRTLQAYPEISYSRSLAFNYFPQDENFELDETRLWDTDNVSGLEKRISYLTGIGDFTRRFLYCIKNVEIICEEKEVGETIHCMHSFSLTSRNGIKMLSKQFEDKATAEAVLVEVMELGTNPENYHYTTKKIKLKKQNIIILESEKTFATEEDALTIIQEIIEELTQDCNEPEGLHLIEHLLLRPKSKNFKLMEVCLHDCECPCEEDIYSFRASVVLPHWPKHFDDMAFRQYFEKKIREEAPAHIQLKVCWVSNEKLREFETSFKAWIKELASYKATGNNHATYQEANDRMLAILAKLNSVYPKATLHDCEESDADKNPVMLGKTILGTQKL
;
A
#
# COMPACT_ATOMS: atom_id res chain seq x y z
N MET A 1 44.33 -4.22 -5.23
CA MET A 1 45.49 -4.30 -4.30
C MET A 1 45.26 -3.31 -3.18
N LYS A 2 45.02 -3.76 -1.93
CA LYS A 2 45.02 -2.85 -0.77
C LYS A 2 46.46 -2.39 -0.56
N THR A 3 46.72 -1.11 -0.75
CA THR A 3 47.99 -0.46 -0.42
C THR A 3 48.34 -0.79 1.03
N SER A 4 49.57 -1.26 1.26
CA SER A 4 50.07 -1.52 2.61
C SER A 4 49.91 -0.24 3.44
N PRO A 5 49.34 -0.28 4.66
CA PRO A 5 49.11 0.92 5.45
C PRO A 5 50.47 1.48 5.90
N THR A 6 50.98 2.47 5.18
CA THR A 6 52.14 3.25 5.60
C THR A 6 51.67 4.37 6.52
N ILE A 7 52.13 4.36 7.78
CA ILE A 7 51.91 5.49 8.70
C ILE A 7 52.77 6.65 8.17
N PRO A 8 52.19 7.78 7.75
CA PRO A 8 52.96 8.91 7.27
C PRO A 8 53.82 9.47 8.40
N LYS A 9 55.08 9.81 8.11
CA LYS A 9 56.00 10.40 9.09
C LYS A 9 55.46 11.68 9.72
N ASN A 10 54.72 12.47 8.94
CA ASN A 10 54.05 13.70 9.35
C ASN A 10 52.58 13.61 8.90
N PRO A 11 51.67 13.05 9.71
CA PRO A 11 50.25 13.04 9.38
C PRO A 11 49.70 14.47 9.39
N THR A 12 48.93 14.84 8.38
CA THR A 12 48.09 16.05 8.44
C THR A 12 46.94 15.79 9.39
N LEU A 13 47.02 16.31 10.61
CA LEU A 13 45.98 16.19 11.62
C LEU A 13 44.89 17.24 11.38
N ALA A 14 43.65 16.90 11.75
CA ALA A 14 42.60 17.90 11.87
C ALA A 14 43.00 18.92 12.95
N HIS A 15 42.56 20.18 12.83
CA HIS A 15 42.95 21.23 13.77
C HIS A 15 42.62 20.87 15.23
N SER A 16 41.49 20.19 15.47
CA SER A 16 41.08 19.73 16.79
C SER A 16 41.92 18.59 17.36
N MET A 17 42.79 17.98 16.55
CA MET A 17 43.70 16.90 16.96
C MET A 17 45.17 17.35 16.96
N ASP A 18 45.45 18.59 16.53
CA ASP A 18 46.78 19.16 16.49
C ASP A 18 47.04 19.94 17.80
N TYR A 19 47.75 19.29 18.71
CA TYR A 19 48.10 19.84 20.01
C TYR A 19 48.83 21.20 19.92
N GLU A 20 49.84 21.30 19.05
CA GLU A 20 50.65 22.53 18.95
C GLU A 20 49.81 23.69 18.44
N ARG A 21 48.91 23.40 17.50
CA ARG A 21 47.97 24.40 17.02
C ARG A 21 47.00 24.84 18.11
N LEU A 22 46.37 23.90 18.82
CA LEU A 22 45.45 24.22 19.92
C LEU A 22 46.14 25.08 20.99
N ARG A 23 47.39 24.74 21.31
CA ARG A 23 48.22 25.51 22.24
C ARG A 23 48.51 26.92 21.73
N GLN A 24 48.85 27.08 20.45
CA GLN A 24 49.06 28.40 19.84
C GLN A 24 47.78 29.24 19.85
N GLU A 25 46.62 28.65 19.52
CA GLU A 25 45.32 29.32 19.57
C GLU A 25 44.95 29.71 21.01
N GLY A 26 45.19 28.83 21.99
CA GLY A 26 44.99 29.11 23.40
C GLY A 26 45.86 30.26 23.92
N LEU A 27 47.15 30.28 23.57
CA LEU A 27 48.06 31.37 23.90
C LEU A 27 47.63 32.70 23.26
N ALA A 28 47.21 32.67 22.00
CA ALA A 28 46.70 33.86 21.31
C ALA A 28 45.45 34.42 22.02
N HIS A 29 44.55 33.56 22.52
CA HIS A 29 43.40 33.99 23.30
C HIS A 29 43.81 34.63 24.64
N ILE A 30 44.78 34.05 25.35
CA ILE A 30 45.30 34.61 26.60
C ILE A 30 45.92 36.00 26.35
N GLU A 31 46.76 36.13 25.32
CA GLU A 31 47.41 37.39 24.96
C GLU A 31 46.37 38.47 24.61
N GLN A 32 45.36 38.10 23.82
CA GLN A 32 44.28 39.02 23.43
C GLN A 32 43.44 39.48 24.63
N LEU A 33 43.08 38.57 25.54
CA LEU A 33 42.16 38.87 26.64
C LEU A 33 42.85 39.46 27.86
N SER A 34 44.13 39.18 28.08
CA SER A 34 44.78 39.40 29.38
C SER A 34 46.23 39.89 29.34
N SER A 35 46.77 40.28 28.18
CA SER A 35 48.17 40.76 28.05
C SER A 35 48.58 41.91 28.98
N ASN A 36 47.62 42.70 29.49
CA ASN A 36 47.89 43.77 30.46
C ASN A 36 48.09 43.25 31.90
N LEU A 37 47.63 42.03 32.22
CA LEU A 37 47.65 41.43 33.57
C LEU A 37 48.51 40.17 33.63
N TRP A 38 48.40 39.29 32.64
CA TRP A 38 49.17 38.06 32.54
C TRP A 38 50.17 38.19 31.39
N THR A 39 51.45 38.36 31.74
CA THR A 39 52.54 38.68 30.80
C THR A 39 53.57 37.56 30.65
N ASP A 40 53.48 36.51 31.46
CA ASP A 40 54.38 35.35 31.41
C ASP A 40 53.67 34.15 30.75
N TYR A 41 54.12 33.78 29.56
CA TYR A 41 53.56 32.68 28.77
C TYR A 41 54.48 31.45 28.72
N ASN A 42 55.44 31.36 29.65
CA ASN A 42 56.38 30.25 29.69
C ASN A 42 55.78 29.01 30.37
N SER A 43 56.34 27.84 30.07
CA SER A 43 55.86 26.53 30.57
C SER A 43 56.00 26.32 32.09
N HIS A 44 56.65 27.25 32.81
CA HIS A 44 56.74 27.18 34.27
C HIS A 44 55.55 27.86 34.96
N ASP A 45 54.77 28.66 34.23
CA ASP A 45 53.55 29.29 34.73
C ASP A 45 52.44 28.23 34.88
N PRO A 46 51.80 28.10 36.06
CA PRO A 46 50.74 27.13 36.28
C PRO A 46 49.55 27.25 35.34
N GLY A 47 49.15 28.46 34.96
CA GLY A 47 48.06 28.67 34.02
C GLY A 47 48.39 28.17 32.61
N ILE A 48 49.66 28.27 32.19
CA ILE A 48 50.12 27.70 30.91
C ILE A 48 50.14 26.17 30.98
N THR A 49 50.58 25.58 32.09
CA THR A 49 50.52 24.10 32.24
C THR A 49 49.09 23.57 32.23
N MET A 50 48.12 24.32 32.78
CA MET A 50 46.70 23.96 32.71
C MET A 50 46.14 24.11 31.29
N LEU A 51 46.51 25.17 30.58
CA LEU A 51 46.16 25.33 29.16
C LEU A 51 46.69 24.15 28.33
N GLU A 52 47.94 23.76 28.56
CA GLU A 52 48.58 22.63 27.87
C GLU A 52 47.84 21.32 28.14
N ALA A 53 47.46 21.04 29.39
CA ALA A 53 46.66 19.85 29.73
C ALA A 53 45.27 19.89 29.06
N LEU A 54 44.59 21.04 29.06
CA LEU A 54 43.30 21.21 28.37
C LEU A 54 43.43 21.02 26.85
N CYS A 55 44.49 21.55 26.23
CA CYS A 55 44.75 21.34 24.81
C CYS A 55 44.90 19.86 24.49
N TYR A 56 45.60 19.10 25.33
CA TYR A 56 45.73 17.65 25.18
C TYR A 56 44.37 16.94 25.30
N ALA A 57 43.56 17.27 26.29
CA ALA A 57 42.22 16.71 26.45
C ALA A 57 41.29 17.00 25.23
N ILE A 58 41.39 18.21 24.65
CA ILE A 58 40.65 18.56 23.43
C ILE A 58 41.09 17.69 22.24
N THR A 59 42.38 17.29 22.15
CA THR A 59 42.82 16.37 21.09
C THR A 59 42.10 15.03 21.14
N GLU A 60 41.77 14.54 22.35
CA GLU A 60 40.98 13.32 22.53
C GLU A 60 39.54 13.51 22.06
N LEU A 61 38.91 14.64 22.38
CA LEU A 61 37.58 14.96 21.88
C LEU A 61 37.55 15.00 20.35
N GLY A 62 38.53 15.70 19.75
CA GLY A 62 38.70 15.75 18.30
C GLY A 62 38.88 14.36 17.68
N TYR A 63 39.66 13.49 18.32
CA TYR A 63 39.86 12.11 17.90
C TYR A 63 38.56 11.29 17.94
N ARG A 64 37.80 11.36 19.05
CA ARG A 64 36.55 10.59 19.23
C ARG A 64 35.43 11.09 18.33
N SER A 65 35.29 12.40 18.15
CA SER A 65 34.31 12.98 17.22
C SER A 65 34.57 12.64 15.77
N ASN A 66 35.80 12.25 15.42
CA ASN A 66 36.18 11.86 14.06
C ASN A 66 36.07 10.34 13.81
N PHE A 67 35.41 9.58 14.70
CA PHE A 67 35.05 8.21 14.40
C PHE A 67 34.07 8.15 13.22
N GLU A 68 34.10 7.04 12.46
CA GLU A 68 33.18 6.88 11.34
C GLU A 68 31.72 6.97 11.82
N ILE A 69 30.85 7.64 11.05
CA ILE A 69 29.44 7.83 11.41
C ILE A 69 28.74 6.50 11.73
N LYS A 70 29.07 5.44 10.98
CA LYS A 70 28.53 4.10 11.24
C LYS A 70 28.86 3.62 12.67
N ASP A 71 30.05 3.93 13.18
CA ASP A 71 30.49 3.55 14.53
C ASP A 71 29.80 4.42 15.61
N LEU A 72 29.67 5.74 15.36
CA LEU A 72 29.00 6.68 16.27
C LEU A 72 27.50 6.40 16.42
N LEU A 73 26.84 5.98 15.33
CA LEU A 73 25.41 5.67 15.31
C LEU A 73 25.10 4.19 15.55
N THR A 74 26.11 3.35 15.83
CA THR A 74 25.88 1.91 16.10
C THR A 74 25.07 1.71 17.39
N GLN A 75 23.98 0.95 17.31
CA GLN A 75 23.28 0.38 18.46
C GLN A 75 23.69 -1.08 18.69
N ALA A 76 23.43 -1.59 19.90
CA ALA A 76 23.44 -3.03 20.18
C ALA A 76 22.18 -3.76 19.65
N SER A 77 21.13 -3.02 19.24
CA SER A 77 19.80 -3.59 18.93
C SER A 77 19.08 -3.08 17.66
N GLY A 78 19.63 -2.19 16.82
CA GLY A 78 18.87 -1.72 15.64
C GLY A 78 19.54 -0.73 14.69
N GLN A 79 18.89 -0.55 13.52
CA GLN A 79 19.23 0.36 12.44
C GLN A 79 18.39 1.65 12.55
N THR A 80 19.02 2.83 12.54
CA THR A 80 18.35 4.13 12.72
C THR A 80 17.65 4.67 11.45
N PHE A 81 18.08 4.27 10.26
CA PHE A 81 17.57 4.77 8.97
C PHE A 81 16.90 3.64 8.17
N PHE A 82 15.92 3.97 7.32
CA PHE A 82 15.28 2.98 6.44
C PHE A 82 16.26 2.39 5.41
N THR A 83 16.00 1.15 5.00
CA THR A 83 16.73 0.52 3.88
C THR A 83 16.19 0.99 2.52
N ALA A 84 16.92 0.72 1.43
CA ALA A 84 16.51 1.12 0.09
C ALA A 84 15.18 0.46 -0.30
N ARG A 85 15.04 -0.85 -0.04
CA ARG A 85 13.80 -1.59 -0.31
C ARG A 85 12.59 -1.04 0.45
N GLN A 86 12.78 -0.51 1.66
CA GLN A 86 11.70 0.06 2.47
C GLN A 86 11.21 1.41 1.92
N ILE A 87 12.12 2.24 1.38
CA ILE A 87 11.81 3.65 1.11
C ILE A 87 11.73 4.03 -0.37
N LEU A 88 12.42 3.30 -1.26
CA LEU A 88 12.45 3.60 -2.70
C LEU A 88 11.37 2.88 -3.50
N THR A 89 10.77 1.83 -2.94
CA THR A 89 9.69 1.09 -3.61
C THR A 89 8.35 1.80 -3.42
N SER A 90 7.48 1.68 -4.42
CA SER A 90 6.12 2.24 -4.42
C SER A 90 5.08 1.16 -4.72
N ALA A 91 3.83 1.39 -4.32
CA ALA A 91 2.72 0.59 -4.84
C ALA A 91 2.66 0.68 -6.38
N PRO A 92 2.11 -0.34 -7.06
CA PRO A 92 2.03 -0.33 -8.52
C PRO A 92 1.11 0.80 -9.01
N LEU A 93 1.66 1.69 -9.84
CA LEU A 93 0.89 2.82 -10.38
C LEU A 93 0.70 2.69 -11.89
N THR A 94 1.74 2.27 -12.60
CA THR A 94 1.71 2.16 -14.05
C THR A 94 1.24 0.77 -14.51
N ILE A 95 0.86 0.65 -15.80
CA ILE A 95 0.61 -0.65 -16.42
C ILE A 95 1.84 -1.55 -16.28
N THR A 96 3.05 -1.01 -16.48
CA THR A 96 4.30 -1.77 -16.34
C THR A 96 4.49 -2.30 -14.92
N ASP A 97 4.14 -1.52 -13.89
CA ASP A 97 4.22 -1.96 -12.49
C ASP A 97 3.24 -3.09 -12.19
N TYR A 98 1.98 -2.99 -12.64
CA TYR A 98 1.04 -4.08 -12.49
C TYR A 98 1.49 -5.34 -13.23
N ARG A 99 2.14 -5.20 -14.39
CA ARG A 99 2.74 -6.35 -15.09
C ARG A 99 3.87 -6.97 -14.27
N LYS A 100 4.78 -6.17 -13.69
CA LYS A 100 5.84 -6.67 -12.79
C LYS A 100 5.23 -7.41 -11.59
N LEU A 101 4.19 -6.84 -10.97
CA LEU A 101 3.49 -7.44 -9.83
C LEU A 101 2.84 -8.78 -10.18
N LEU A 102 2.13 -8.86 -11.31
CA LEU A 102 1.47 -10.09 -11.75
C LEU A 102 2.46 -11.16 -12.19
N VAL A 103 3.53 -10.78 -12.91
CA VAL A 103 4.56 -11.72 -13.35
C VAL A 103 5.37 -12.28 -12.17
N ASP A 104 5.38 -11.63 -11.02
CA ASP A 104 5.99 -12.18 -9.80
C ASP A 104 5.17 -13.35 -9.19
N ILE A 105 3.86 -13.45 -9.48
CA ILE A 105 2.98 -14.50 -8.97
C ILE A 105 3.30 -15.85 -9.60
N GLN A 106 3.71 -16.85 -8.80
CA GLN A 106 4.02 -18.20 -9.28
C GLN A 106 2.88 -18.77 -10.16
N GLY A 107 3.23 -19.31 -11.33
CA GLY A 107 2.26 -19.80 -12.30
C GLY A 107 1.91 -18.81 -13.43
N ILE A 108 2.38 -17.56 -13.33
CA ILE A 108 2.23 -16.53 -14.39
C ILE A 108 3.57 -16.32 -15.09
N ASN A 109 3.55 -16.40 -16.42
CA ASN A 109 4.69 -16.18 -17.32
C ASN A 109 4.75 -14.73 -17.82
N ASN A 110 3.60 -14.17 -18.21
CA ASN A 110 3.45 -12.77 -18.61
C ASN A 110 2.03 -12.28 -18.27
N ALA A 111 1.83 -10.97 -18.26
CA ALA A 111 0.53 -10.36 -18.05
C ALA A 111 0.41 -9.06 -18.83
N TRP A 112 -0.81 -8.67 -19.19
CA TRP A 112 -1.09 -7.41 -19.87
C TRP A 112 -2.36 -6.78 -19.33
N LEU A 113 -2.38 -5.45 -19.27
CA LEU A 113 -3.52 -4.66 -18.83
C LEU A 113 -3.93 -3.71 -19.95
N PHE A 114 -5.22 -3.66 -20.26
CA PHE A 114 -5.77 -2.84 -21.34
C PHE A 114 -6.95 -2.01 -20.86
N THR A 115 -7.02 -0.77 -21.33
CA THR A 115 -8.15 0.14 -21.17
C THR A 115 -9.12 -0.02 -22.34
N ASP A 116 -9.79 -1.17 -22.42
CA ASP A 116 -10.67 -1.48 -23.56
C ASP A 116 -12.04 -0.78 -23.50
N GLY A 117 -12.29 0.03 -22.47
CA GLY A 117 -13.47 0.90 -22.34
C GLY A 117 -14.80 0.15 -22.20
N LYS A 118 -14.76 -1.16 -21.89
CA LYS A 118 -15.95 -2.00 -21.80
C LYS A 118 -16.49 -2.06 -20.39
N GLN A 119 -17.23 -1.05 -19.95
CA GLN A 119 -18.00 -1.16 -18.71
C GLN A 119 -19.06 -2.27 -18.78
N GLU A 120 -19.58 -2.70 -17.63
CA GLU A 120 -20.51 -3.84 -17.52
C GLU A 120 -21.82 -3.59 -18.29
N VAL A 121 -22.31 -2.35 -18.30
CA VAL A 121 -23.52 -1.93 -19.01
C VAL A 121 -23.27 -0.60 -19.73
N PRO A 122 -23.59 -0.49 -21.03
CA PRO A 122 -23.49 0.80 -21.74
C PRO A 122 -24.39 1.88 -21.12
N ILE A 123 -23.84 3.09 -20.97
CA ILE A 123 -24.53 4.27 -20.43
C ILE A 123 -24.51 5.35 -21.52
N TYR A 124 -25.60 6.09 -21.65
CA TYR A 124 -25.77 7.12 -22.68
C TYR A 124 -26.16 8.45 -22.05
N LEU A 125 -25.68 9.54 -22.67
CA LEU A 125 -26.00 10.90 -22.27
C LEU A 125 -27.31 11.33 -22.96
N ASN A 126 -28.25 11.86 -22.18
CA ASN A 126 -29.44 12.57 -22.66
C ASN A 126 -29.29 14.05 -22.33
N CYS A 127 -28.77 14.82 -23.31
CA CYS A 127 -28.49 16.24 -23.15
C CYS A 127 -29.77 17.09 -23.01
N GLU A 128 -30.89 16.65 -23.59
CA GLU A 128 -32.16 17.41 -23.55
C GLU A 128 -32.83 17.33 -22.16
N GLU A 129 -32.72 16.19 -21.49
CA GLU A 129 -33.28 15.96 -20.16
C GLU A 129 -32.25 16.05 -19.03
N ASP A 130 -31.02 16.48 -19.36
CA ASP A 130 -29.91 16.69 -18.43
C ASP A 130 -29.60 15.47 -17.54
N LYS A 131 -29.63 14.26 -18.12
CA LYS A 131 -29.50 13.01 -17.36
C LYS A 131 -28.73 11.91 -18.08
N LEU A 132 -28.27 10.92 -17.31
CA LEU A 132 -27.77 9.64 -17.82
C LEU A 132 -28.92 8.65 -18.00
N GLN A 133 -28.83 7.79 -19.02
CA GLN A 133 -29.84 6.76 -19.29
C GLN A 133 -29.24 5.50 -19.94
N TYR A 134 -30.02 4.41 -20.01
CA TYR A 134 -29.60 3.16 -20.66
C TYR A 134 -30.09 3.05 -22.11
N GLU A 135 -31.08 3.85 -22.49
CA GLU A 135 -31.56 3.96 -23.87
C GLU A 135 -30.49 4.59 -24.75
N LYS A 136 -30.17 3.90 -25.84
CA LYS A 136 -29.13 4.31 -26.78
C LYS A 136 -29.39 5.70 -27.32
N THR A 137 -28.43 6.61 -27.12
CA THR A 137 -28.38 7.93 -27.78
C THR A 137 -27.18 7.99 -28.73
N ASN A 138 -26.95 9.16 -29.33
CA ASN A 138 -25.77 9.40 -30.18
C ASN A 138 -24.48 9.63 -29.37
N LYS A 139 -24.57 9.78 -28.05
CA LYS A 139 -23.44 10.02 -27.14
C LYS A 139 -23.38 8.92 -26.08
N GLU A 140 -22.51 7.93 -26.31
CA GLU A 140 -22.18 6.90 -25.33
C GLU A 140 -21.14 7.43 -24.34
N LEU A 141 -21.38 7.22 -23.04
CA LEU A 141 -20.44 7.55 -21.98
C LEU A 141 -19.50 6.36 -21.78
N VAL A 142 -18.21 6.55 -22.06
CA VAL A 142 -17.16 5.53 -21.86
C VAL A 142 -16.44 5.83 -20.55
N LEU A 143 -16.57 4.92 -19.58
CA LEU A 143 -15.91 5.07 -18.28
C LEU A 143 -14.40 4.81 -18.40
N LYS A 144 -13.61 5.63 -17.72
CA LYS A 144 -12.14 5.52 -17.62
C LYS A 144 -11.75 4.91 -16.27
N GLY A 145 -10.49 4.48 -16.16
CA GLY A 145 -9.98 3.81 -14.95
C GLY A 145 -10.45 2.36 -14.82
N LEU A 146 -10.99 1.77 -15.88
CA LEU A 146 -11.38 0.37 -15.92
C LEU A 146 -10.43 -0.44 -16.81
N TYR A 147 -9.99 -1.58 -16.30
CA TYR A 147 -8.99 -2.42 -16.97
C TYR A 147 -9.48 -3.85 -17.19
N THR A 148 -9.08 -4.40 -18.33
CA THR A 148 -9.11 -5.84 -18.63
C THR A 148 -7.69 -6.37 -18.48
N VAL A 149 -7.53 -7.40 -17.63
CA VAL A 149 -6.25 -8.05 -17.35
C VAL A 149 -6.22 -9.42 -18.04
N LEU A 150 -5.19 -9.62 -18.87
CA LEU A 150 -4.94 -10.88 -19.56
C LEU A 150 -3.70 -11.52 -18.99
N LEU A 151 -3.80 -12.79 -18.60
CA LEU A 151 -2.72 -13.56 -18.01
C LEU A 151 -2.22 -14.62 -18.98
N ASP A 152 -0.90 -14.70 -19.16
CA ASP A 152 -0.24 -15.84 -19.77
C ASP A 152 0.26 -16.78 -18.66
N LEU A 153 -0.40 -17.91 -18.52
CA LEU A 153 -0.06 -18.91 -17.51
C LEU A 153 1.17 -19.71 -17.94
N SER A 154 2.01 -20.09 -16.99
CA SER A 154 3.21 -20.88 -17.25
C SER A 154 2.86 -22.30 -17.69
N ILE A 155 3.73 -22.90 -18.49
CA ILE A 155 3.65 -24.32 -18.83
C ILE A 155 3.97 -25.15 -17.57
N ASP A 156 3.08 -26.07 -17.24
CA ASP A 156 3.29 -27.05 -16.18
C ASP A 156 4.06 -28.27 -16.69
N GLN A 157 4.94 -28.84 -15.85
CA GLN A 157 5.76 -29.99 -16.25
C GLN A 157 4.94 -31.26 -16.47
N GLU A 158 3.83 -31.44 -15.74
CA GLU A 158 2.99 -32.63 -15.81
C GLU A 158 1.71 -32.36 -16.62
N LEU A 159 1.10 -31.19 -16.44
CA LEU A 159 -0.21 -30.85 -17.03
C LEU A 159 -0.11 -30.06 -18.35
N GLY A 160 1.10 -29.69 -18.79
CA GLY A 160 1.34 -28.94 -20.02
C GLY A 160 0.88 -27.47 -19.95
N ASP A 161 0.47 -26.90 -21.08
CA ASP A 161 0.07 -25.48 -21.16
C ASP A 161 -1.22 -25.20 -20.40
N LEU A 162 -1.15 -24.45 -19.29
CA LEU A 162 -2.30 -24.11 -18.45
C LEU A 162 -3.27 -23.11 -19.09
N ASN A 163 -2.89 -22.46 -20.20
CA ASN A 163 -3.77 -21.54 -20.92
C ASN A 163 -4.85 -22.28 -21.73
N THR A 164 -4.67 -23.57 -22.00
CA THR A 164 -5.63 -24.41 -22.72
C THR A 164 -6.22 -25.48 -21.80
N GLY A 165 -7.35 -26.07 -22.18
CA GLY A 165 -7.86 -27.27 -21.51
C GLY A 165 -7.17 -28.54 -21.98
N ASP A 166 -6.33 -28.46 -23.01
CA ASP A 166 -5.79 -29.61 -23.73
C ASP A 166 -4.96 -30.50 -22.81
N ILE A 167 -5.20 -31.82 -22.82
CA ILE A 167 -4.36 -32.79 -22.12
C ILE A 167 -3.77 -33.79 -23.11
N GLU A 168 -2.53 -34.22 -22.87
CA GLU A 168 -1.86 -35.25 -23.67
C GLU A 168 -1.61 -36.47 -22.78
N LEU A 169 -2.10 -37.64 -23.20
CA LEU A 169 -1.91 -38.90 -22.51
C LEU A 169 -1.45 -40.00 -23.47
N GLU A 170 -0.74 -40.98 -22.92
CA GLU A 170 -0.32 -42.17 -23.65
C GLU A 170 -1.51 -43.04 -24.05
N ASN A 171 -1.47 -43.61 -25.26
CA ASN A 171 -2.51 -44.52 -25.72
C ASN A 171 -2.57 -45.80 -24.87
N ILE A 172 -3.76 -46.40 -24.78
CA ILE A 172 -3.93 -47.77 -24.28
C ILE A 172 -3.65 -48.80 -25.39
N ALA A 173 -3.42 -50.05 -25.00
CA ALA A 173 -3.31 -51.17 -25.93
C ALA A 173 -4.67 -51.49 -26.59
N PHE A 174 -4.70 -51.71 -27.91
CA PHE A 174 -5.94 -52.00 -28.64
C PHE A 174 -6.11 -53.50 -28.91
N PRO A 175 -7.24 -54.12 -28.53
CA PRO A 175 -7.51 -55.52 -28.83
C PRO A 175 -8.14 -55.75 -30.22
N LEU A 176 -8.26 -54.71 -31.07
CA LEU A 176 -9.06 -54.72 -32.31
C LEU A 176 -8.17 -54.52 -33.56
N SER A 177 -8.38 -55.35 -34.60
CA SER A 177 -7.71 -55.23 -35.91
C SER A 177 -8.15 -53.96 -36.64
N PRO A 178 -7.27 -53.24 -37.37
CA PRO A 178 -5.88 -53.57 -37.73
C PRO A 178 -4.82 -53.21 -36.67
N MET A 179 -5.21 -52.82 -35.45
CA MET A 179 -4.33 -52.25 -34.42
C MET A 179 -3.99 -53.20 -33.26
N THR A 180 -4.11 -54.52 -33.44
CA THR A 180 -3.83 -55.53 -32.39
C THR A 180 -2.38 -55.55 -31.88
N ASP A 181 -1.46 -54.95 -32.63
CA ASP A 181 -0.02 -54.94 -32.33
C ASP A 181 0.45 -53.61 -31.73
N ILE A 182 -0.47 -52.70 -31.40
CA ILE A 182 -0.15 -51.42 -30.74
C ILE A 182 -0.06 -51.64 -29.23
N GLU A 183 1.12 -51.35 -28.67
CA GLU A 183 1.36 -51.40 -27.23
C GLU A 183 0.87 -50.11 -26.55
N ALA A 184 0.60 -50.18 -25.24
CA ALA A 184 0.32 -48.98 -24.47
C ALA A 184 1.55 -48.07 -24.46
N GLY A 185 1.37 -46.76 -24.63
CA GLY A 185 2.47 -45.79 -24.68
C GLY A 185 3.22 -45.68 -26.02
N GLU A 186 2.79 -46.37 -27.08
CA GLU A 186 3.41 -46.26 -28.42
C GLU A 186 3.24 -44.86 -29.04
N PHE A 187 2.15 -44.15 -28.74
CA PHE A 187 1.90 -42.79 -29.23
C PHE A 187 1.06 -41.96 -28.24
N GLN A 188 1.15 -40.65 -28.39
CA GLN A 188 0.40 -39.68 -27.58
C GLN A 188 -0.96 -39.36 -28.19
N VAL A 189 -1.97 -39.26 -27.34
CA VAL A 189 -3.33 -38.85 -27.67
C VAL A 189 -3.58 -37.49 -27.05
N LYS A 190 -3.94 -36.51 -27.87
CA LYS A 190 -4.30 -35.17 -27.42
C LYS A 190 -5.82 -35.07 -27.29
N PHE A 191 -6.28 -34.60 -26.15
CA PHE A 191 -7.69 -34.31 -25.87
C PHE A 191 -7.85 -32.79 -25.79
N GLU A 192 -8.44 -32.20 -26.81
CA GLU A 192 -8.72 -30.76 -26.90
C GLU A 192 -9.98 -30.46 -26.10
N LEU A 193 -9.79 -29.91 -24.91
CA LEU A 193 -10.83 -29.63 -23.92
C LEU A 193 -10.96 -28.11 -23.69
N PRO A 194 -12.12 -27.64 -23.19
CA PRO A 194 -12.33 -26.22 -22.93
C PRO A 194 -11.34 -25.68 -21.89
N SER A 195 -10.85 -24.47 -22.09
CA SER A 195 -9.96 -23.83 -21.10
C SER A 195 -10.73 -23.39 -19.84
N ILE A 196 -10.01 -22.94 -18.80
CA ILE A 196 -10.62 -22.33 -17.60
C ILE A 196 -11.51 -21.11 -17.92
N LYS A 197 -11.30 -20.46 -19.08
CA LYS A 197 -12.13 -19.36 -19.58
C LYS A 197 -13.50 -19.85 -20.10
N GLU A 198 -13.56 -21.08 -20.60
CA GLU A 198 -14.72 -21.63 -21.30
C GLU A 198 -15.52 -22.64 -20.45
N VAL A 199 -14.86 -23.30 -19.49
CA VAL A 199 -15.48 -24.31 -18.63
C VAL A 199 -16.48 -23.69 -17.64
N ASN A 200 -17.57 -24.42 -17.37
CA ASN A 200 -18.48 -24.05 -16.30
C ASN A 200 -17.82 -24.30 -14.93
N LYS A 201 -17.54 -23.22 -14.20
CA LYS A 201 -16.84 -23.27 -12.90
C LYS A 201 -17.54 -24.10 -11.83
N LYS A 202 -18.85 -24.36 -11.93
CA LYS A 202 -19.57 -25.23 -10.99
C LYS A 202 -18.94 -26.62 -10.86
N VAL A 203 -18.34 -27.12 -11.95
CA VAL A 203 -17.67 -28.44 -11.98
C VAL A 203 -16.44 -28.49 -11.06
N LEU A 204 -15.85 -27.35 -10.72
CA LEU A 204 -14.69 -27.27 -9.81
C LEU A 204 -15.11 -27.17 -8.34
N THR A 205 -16.29 -26.62 -8.07
CA THR A 205 -16.77 -26.35 -6.71
C THR A 205 -17.63 -27.47 -6.14
N GLU A 206 -18.32 -28.20 -7.01
CA GLU A 206 -19.24 -29.27 -6.62
C GLU A 206 -18.70 -30.63 -7.07
N ASN A 207 -18.57 -31.58 -6.13
CA ASN A 207 -18.15 -32.93 -6.46
C ASN A 207 -19.21 -33.60 -7.35
N PRO A 208 -18.86 -34.08 -8.56
CA PRO A 208 -19.83 -34.67 -9.47
C PRO A 208 -20.40 -35.97 -8.89
N SER A 209 -21.72 -36.14 -8.99
CA SER A 209 -22.42 -37.33 -8.49
C SER A 209 -22.24 -38.53 -9.43
N ASN A 210 -22.15 -38.26 -10.73
CA ASN A 210 -21.94 -39.24 -11.78
C ASN A 210 -21.29 -38.57 -13.01
N PHE A 211 -20.50 -39.32 -13.77
CA PHE A 211 -19.92 -38.86 -15.04
C PHE A 211 -20.02 -39.95 -16.11
N SER A 212 -20.19 -39.54 -17.37
CA SER A 212 -20.16 -40.44 -18.52
C SER A 212 -19.64 -39.74 -19.77
N ILE A 213 -19.11 -40.51 -20.73
CA ILE A 213 -18.62 -40.00 -22.01
C ILE A 213 -19.61 -40.38 -23.11
N GLU A 214 -20.20 -39.38 -23.77
CA GLU A 214 -21.12 -39.57 -24.88
C GLU A 214 -20.47 -39.13 -26.20
N LYS A 215 -20.56 -39.97 -27.25
CA LYS A 215 -20.04 -39.62 -28.57
C LYS A 215 -20.97 -38.64 -29.28
N ASN A 216 -20.42 -37.62 -29.93
CA ASN A 216 -21.19 -36.76 -30.81
C ASN A 216 -21.63 -37.54 -32.07
N PRO A 217 -22.94 -37.65 -32.38
CA PRO A 217 -23.42 -38.43 -33.52
C PRO A 217 -23.08 -37.81 -34.89
N SER A 218 -22.73 -36.53 -34.93
CA SER A 218 -22.54 -35.76 -36.18
C SER A 218 -21.09 -35.50 -36.56
N LYS A 219 -20.14 -35.72 -35.66
CA LYS A 219 -18.71 -35.44 -35.86
C LYS A 219 -17.86 -36.62 -35.37
N ASN A 220 -16.95 -37.11 -36.21
CA ASN A 220 -15.98 -38.11 -35.80
C ASN A 220 -14.99 -37.51 -34.80
N TRP A 221 -14.59 -38.30 -33.81
CA TRP A 221 -13.60 -37.93 -32.77
C TRP A 221 -13.99 -36.73 -31.89
N VAL A 222 -15.28 -36.45 -31.78
CA VAL A 222 -15.84 -35.44 -30.87
C VAL A 222 -16.75 -36.12 -29.87
N TYR A 223 -16.54 -35.83 -28.60
CA TYR A 223 -17.22 -36.46 -27.47
C TYR A 223 -17.60 -35.40 -26.43
N ASN A 224 -18.49 -35.73 -25.51
CA ASN A 224 -18.88 -34.86 -24.41
C ASN A 224 -18.72 -35.62 -23.09
N PHE A 225 -18.12 -35.00 -22.08
CA PHE A 225 -18.33 -35.41 -20.70
C PHE A 225 -19.70 -34.91 -20.26
N LYS A 226 -20.54 -35.83 -19.76
CA LYS A 226 -21.84 -35.51 -19.18
C LYS A 226 -21.77 -35.74 -17.70
N ILE A 227 -21.90 -34.65 -16.95
CA ILE A 227 -21.64 -34.57 -15.52
C ILE A 227 -22.95 -34.22 -14.83
N GLU A 228 -23.35 -35.04 -13.87
CA GLU A 228 -24.53 -34.77 -13.04
C GLU A 228 -24.08 -34.18 -11.70
N LEU A 229 -24.46 -32.93 -11.45
CA LEU A 229 -24.19 -32.24 -10.20
C LEU A 229 -25.15 -32.71 -9.08
N PRO A 230 -24.79 -32.53 -7.79
CA PRO A 230 -25.65 -32.91 -6.67
C PRO A 230 -27.04 -32.26 -6.66
N ASP A 231 -27.19 -31.09 -7.28
CA ASP A 231 -28.46 -30.37 -7.44
C ASP A 231 -29.34 -30.90 -8.60
N GLY A 232 -28.84 -31.89 -9.36
CA GLY A 232 -29.49 -32.48 -10.52
C GLY A 232 -29.25 -31.72 -11.84
N GLU A 233 -28.46 -30.65 -11.83
CA GLU A 233 -28.03 -29.97 -13.06
C GLU A 233 -27.06 -30.87 -13.85
N ILE A 234 -27.24 -30.92 -15.18
CA ILE A 234 -26.37 -31.68 -16.07
C ILE A 234 -25.48 -30.71 -16.84
N ILE A 235 -24.17 -30.85 -16.68
CA ILE A 235 -23.17 -30.08 -17.41
C ILE A 235 -22.55 -30.95 -18.50
N GLU A 236 -22.53 -30.43 -19.73
CA GLU A 236 -21.86 -31.08 -20.87
C GLU A 236 -20.55 -30.34 -21.19
N ILE A 237 -19.42 -31.05 -21.14
CA ILE A 237 -18.10 -30.52 -21.50
C ILE A 237 -17.68 -31.19 -22.82
N PRO A 238 -17.74 -30.48 -23.97
CA PRO A 238 -17.34 -31.04 -25.25
C PRO A 238 -15.82 -31.11 -25.36
N PHE A 239 -15.32 -32.18 -25.96
CA PHE A 239 -13.91 -32.33 -26.29
C PHE A 239 -13.68 -33.04 -27.62
N ARG A 240 -12.52 -32.77 -28.22
CA ARG A 240 -12.08 -33.41 -29.45
C ARG A 240 -10.84 -34.24 -29.19
N VAL A 241 -10.76 -35.41 -29.82
CA VAL A 241 -9.55 -36.23 -29.82
C VAL A 241 -8.75 -35.94 -31.07
N SER A 242 -7.45 -35.68 -30.90
CA SER A 242 -6.50 -35.57 -32.00
C SER A 242 -5.25 -36.41 -31.72
N ILE A 243 -4.61 -36.87 -32.78
CA ILE A 243 -3.42 -37.71 -32.72
C ILE A 243 -2.30 -36.95 -33.42
N PRO A 244 -1.34 -36.38 -32.67
CA PRO A 244 -0.27 -35.54 -33.24
C PRO A 244 0.60 -36.30 -34.25
N LYS A 245 0.87 -37.59 -33.98
CA LYS A 245 1.65 -38.48 -34.85
C LYS A 245 0.91 -39.79 -35.02
N ASN A 246 0.60 -40.16 -36.27
CA ASN A 246 0.02 -41.46 -36.55
C ASN A 246 1.01 -42.57 -36.16
N PRO A 247 0.52 -43.70 -35.61
CA PRO A 247 1.36 -44.84 -35.28
C PRO A 247 2.08 -45.38 -36.51
N SER A 248 3.26 -45.95 -36.30
CA SER A 248 4.13 -46.53 -37.33
C SER A 248 3.43 -47.58 -38.20
N LYS A 249 2.41 -48.24 -37.65
CA LYS A 249 1.66 -49.34 -38.26
C LYS A 249 0.17 -48.99 -38.32
N GLY A 250 -0.30 -48.52 -39.49
CA GLY A 250 -1.74 -48.34 -39.78
C GLY A 250 -2.31 -46.95 -39.50
N LYS A 251 -3.62 -46.80 -39.68
CA LYS A 251 -4.36 -45.54 -39.41
C LYS A 251 -5.39 -45.77 -38.31
N ILE A 252 -5.42 -44.88 -37.32
CA ILE A 252 -6.39 -44.95 -36.24
C ILE A 252 -7.78 -44.66 -36.80
N LEU A 253 -8.74 -45.53 -36.46
CA LEU A 253 -10.13 -45.44 -36.86
C LEU A 253 -10.95 -44.91 -35.68
N ASP A 254 -12.12 -44.34 -35.99
CA ASP A 254 -13.09 -43.87 -35.00
C ASP A 254 -13.53 -44.96 -34.00
N SER A 255 -13.58 -46.23 -34.43
CA SER A 255 -13.85 -47.37 -33.55
C SER A 255 -12.78 -47.58 -32.47
N HIS A 256 -11.52 -47.27 -32.75
CA HIS A 256 -10.44 -47.40 -31.76
C HIS A 256 -10.52 -46.30 -30.71
N VAL A 257 -10.77 -45.05 -31.14
CA VAL A 257 -10.97 -43.92 -30.22
C VAL A 257 -12.20 -44.17 -29.34
N ALA A 258 -13.30 -44.67 -29.91
CA ALA A 258 -14.48 -45.04 -29.13
C ALA A 258 -14.22 -46.15 -28.11
N PHE A 259 -13.42 -47.18 -28.48
CA PHE A 259 -13.02 -48.23 -27.54
C PHE A 259 -12.20 -47.69 -26.36
N MET A 260 -11.21 -46.83 -26.67
CA MET A 260 -10.37 -46.19 -25.64
C MET A 260 -11.20 -45.39 -24.64
N LEU A 261 -12.17 -44.62 -25.12
CA LEU A 261 -13.03 -43.80 -24.26
C LEU A 261 -14.14 -44.60 -23.54
N GLN A 262 -14.40 -45.84 -23.94
CA GLN A 262 -15.32 -46.74 -23.23
C GLN A 262 -14.66 -47.45 -22.04
N ASP A 263 -13.33 -47.41 -21.94
CA ASP A 263 -12.62 -47.89 -20.76
C ASP A 263 -12.90 -46.95 -19.57
N PRO A 264 -13.55 -47.44 -18.49
CA PRO A 264 -13.92 -46.57 -17.38
C PRO A 264 -12.72 -45.98 -16.63
N ALA A 265 -11.61 -46.72 -16.54
CA ALA A 265 -10.42 -46.27 -15.83
C ALA A 265 -9.69 -45.18 -16.63
N TYR A 266 -9.59 -45.35 -17.95
CA TYR A 266 -8.98 -44.36 -18.83
C TYR A 266 -9.86 -43.10 -18.96
N GLY A 267 -11.18 -43.26 -19.06
CA GLY A 267 -12.12 -42.13 -19.05
C GLY A 267 -12.06 -41.31 -17.77
N GLN A 268 -11.97 -41.96 -16.60
CA GLN A 268 -11.76 -41.29 -15.31
C GLN A 268 -10.42 -40.56 -15.28
N LEU A 269 -9.34 -41.19 -15.74
CA LEU A 269 -8.01 -40.58 -15.78
C LEU A 269 -7.99 -39.27 -16.59
N ILE A 270 -8.62 -39.26 -17.78
CA ILE A 270 -8.75 -38.04 -18.61
C ILE A 270 -9.48 -36.95 -17.82
N PHE A 271 -10.60 -37.30 -17.19
CA PHE A 271 -11.43 -36.35 -16.46
C PHE A 271 -10.72 -35.78 -15.23
N ASP A 272 -10.09 -36.63 -14.41
CA ASP A 272 -9.36 -36.22 -13.20
C ASP A 272 -8.16 -35.32 -13.57
N THR A 273 -7.39 -35.70 -14.60
CA THR A 273 -6.25 -34.90 -15.09
C THR A 273 -6.71 -33.53 -15.60
N TYR A 274 -7.84 -33.49 -16.31
CA TYR A 274 -8.44 -32.24 -16.77
C TYR A 274 -8.91 -31.37 -15.59
N LEU A 275 -9.60 -31.94 -14.60
CA LEU A 275 -10.04 -31.19 -13.42
C LEU A 275 -8.87 -30.65 -12.61
N GLU A 276 -7.81 -31.44 -12.42
CA GLU A 276 -6.59 -31.00 -11.74
C GLU A 276 -5.96 -29.80 -12.46
N LYS A 277 -5.83 -29.89 -13.79
CA LYS A 277 -5.31 -28.81 -14.63
C LYS A 277 -6.12 -27.52 -14.52
N ILE A 278 -7.44 -27.62 -14.63
CA ILE A 278 -8.33 -26.47 -14.55
C ILE A 278 -8.36 -25.89 -13.14
N SER A 279 -8.34 -26.72 -12.10
CA SER A 279 -8.25 -26.28 -10.69
C SER A 279 -6.96 -25.52 -10.42
N LYS A 280 -5.82 -26.01 -10.94
CA LYS A 280 -4.53 -25.30 -10.85
C LYS A 280 -4.56 -23.93 -11.52
N ALA A 281 -5.11 -23.86 -12.74
CA ALA A 281 -5.30 -22.59 -13.45
C ALA A 281 -6.24 -21.63 -12.69
N GLU A 282 -7.33 -22.15 -12.10
CA GLU A 282 -8.24 -21.36 -11.27
C GLU A 282 -7.55 -20.80 -10.02
N GLY A 283 -6.73 -21.60 -9.34
CA GLY A 283 -5.95 -21.16 -8.18
C GLY A 283 -5.02 -19.98 -8.52
N ILE A 284 -4.35 -20.04 -9.68
CA ILE A 284 -3.48 -18.93 -10.15
C ILE A 284 -4.32 -17.68 -10.44
N LEU A 285 -5.48 -17.82 -11.09
CA LEU A 285 -6.40 -16.71 -11.37
C LEU A 285 -6.94 -16.07 -10.08
N LYS A 286 -7.36 -16.88 -9.10
CA LYS A 286 -7.84 -16.41 -7.78
C LYS A 286 -6.73 -15.63 -7.06
N ASN A 287 -5.49 -16.11 -7.11
CA ASN A 287 -4.34 -15.40 -6.56
C ASN A 287 -4.06 -14.07 -7.28
N ALA A 288 -4.10 -14.06 -8.62
CA ALA A 288 -3.97 -12.82 -9.39
C ALA A 288 -5.06 -11.80 -9.03
N ILE A 289 -6.31 -12.22 -8.91
CA ILE A 289 -7.42 -11.34 -8.48
C ILE A 289 -7.16 -10.77 -7.09
N LYS A 290 -6.75 -11.61 -6.13
CA LYS A 290 -6.43 -11.18 -4.76
C LYS A 290 -5.32 -10.11 -4.77
N VAL A 291 -4.20 -10.39 -5.43
CA VAL A 291 -3.06 -9.46 -5.53
C VAL A 291 -3.46 -8.14 -6.19
N LEU A 292 -4.27 -8.18 -7.24
CA LEU A 292 -4.79 -6.97 -7.89
C LEU A 292 -5.68 -6.14 -6.96
N GLN A 293 -6.58 -6.78 -6.20
CA GLN A 293 -7.49 -6.08 -5.29
C GLN A 293 -6.75 -5.49 -4.08
N GLU A 294 -5.73 -6.18 -3.56
CA GLU A 294 -4.86 -5.67 -2.50
C GLU A 294 -3.99 -4.49 -2.94
N ASN A 295 -3.75 -4.34 -4.24
CA ASN A 295 -2.92 -3.29 -4.82
C ASN A 295 -3.69 -2.39 -5.81
N ARG A 296 -5.00 -2.26 -5.65
CA ARG A 296 -5.86 -1.45 -6.54
C ARG A 296 -5.60 0.05 -6.32
N ASN A 297 -5.47 0.82 -7.40
CA ASN A 297 -5.33 2.27 -7.31
C ASN A 297 -6.65 3.00 -7.07
N LEU A 298 -6.56 4.21 -6.54
CA LEU A 298 -7.71 5.08 -6.29
C LEU A 298 -8.43 5.48 -7.58
N CYS A 299 -9.75 5.31 -7.58
CA CYS A 299 -10.63 5.52 -8.72
C CYS A 299 -10.30 4.65 -9.95
N GLU A 300 -9.74 3.47 -9.73
CA GLU A 300 -9.44 2.47 -10.77
C GLU A 300 -9.96 1.08 -10.37
N ASP A 301 -10.34 0.25 -11.34
CA ASP A 301 -10.88 -1.09 -11.06
C ASP A 301 -10.65 -2.09 -12.22
N PHE A 302 -10.67 -3.38 -11.89
CA PHE A 302 -10.46 -4.49 -12.82
C PHE A 302 -11.78 -5.16 -13.17
N ILE A 303 -12.21 -5.00 -14.43
CA ILE A 303 -13.47 -5.58 -14.92
C ILE A 303 -13.32 -7.09 -15.11
N ARG A 304 -12.21 -7.51 -15.75
CA ARG A 304 -11.97 -8.90 -16.13
C ARG A 304 -10.52 -9.27 -15.83
N VAL A 305 -10.35 -10.46 -15.30
CA VAL A 305 -9.05 -11.11 -15.12
C VAL A 305 -9.21 -12.51 -15.69
N GLU A 306 -8.64 -12.74 -16.87
CA GLU A 306 -8.81 -13.98 -17.60
C GLU A 306 -7.51 -14.42 -18.30
N PRO A 307 -7.35 -15.72 -18.61
CA PRO A 307 -6.25 -16.16 -19.45
C PRO A 307 -6.36 -15.55 -20.84
N ILE A 308 -5.20 -15.31 -21.46
CA ILE A 308 -5.12 -14.79 -22.82
C ILE A 308 -5.51 -15.84 -23.86
N ASP A 309 -6.28 -15.41 -24.88
CA ASP A 309 -6.59 -16.24 -26.04
C ASP A 309 -5.35 -16.39 -26.95
N SER A 310 -5.20 -17.59 -27.53
CA SER A 310 -4.05 -17.92 -28.38
C SER A 310 -4.45 -18.05 -29.85
N GLU A 311 -3.57 -17.65 -30.76
CA GLU A 311 -3.69 -17.86 -32.20
C GLU A 311 -2.57 -18.75 -32.73
N GLU A 312 -2.94 -19.92 -33.23
CA GLU A 312 -1.99 -20.85 -33.80
C GLU A 312 -1.47 -20.38 -35.16
N VAL A 313 -0.14 -20.28 -35.27
CA VAL A 313 0.57 -19.97 -36.51
C VAL A 313 1.55 -21.10 -36.82
N ALA A 314 1.39 -21.71 -37.99
CA ALA A 314 2.30 -22.71 -38.51
C ALA A 314 3.32 -22.07 -39.46
N PHE A 315 4.54 -22.58 -39.41
CA PHE A 315 5.65 -22.14 -40.26
C PHE A 315 6.08 -23.29 -41.17
N CYS A 316 6.19 -22.99 -42.47
CA CYS A 316 6.65 -23.93 -43.48
C CYS A 316 7.83 -23.32 -44.21
N PHE A 317 8.99 -23.98 -44.15
CA PHE A 317 10.21 -23.53 -44.83
C PHE A 317 11.23 -24.66 -44.96
N ASP A 318 12.20 -24.45 -45.84
CA ASP A 318 13.33 -25.33 -46.06
C ASP A 318 14.57 -24.74 -45.38
N VAL A 319 15.37 -25.58 -44.72
CA VAL A 319 16.59 -25.19 -44.01
C VAL A 319 17.78 -25.90 -44.64
N ASP A 320 18.73 -25.13 -45.16
CA ASP A 320 20.02 -25.65 -45.61
C ASP A 320 20.97 -25.73 -44.41
N VAL A 321 21.50 -26.91 -44.12
CA VAL A 321 22.41 -27.13 -42.99
C VAL A 321 23.75 -27.70 -43.43
N SER A 322 24.79 -27.55 -42.61
CA SER A 322 26.09 -28.20 -42.88
C SER A 322 26.00 -29.73 -42.74
N ALA A 323 26.89 -30.45 -43.42
CA ALA A 323 26.86 -31.91 -43.45
C ALA A 323 27.02 -32.57 -42.08
N ASP A 324 27.79 -31.96 -41.17
CA ASP A 324 28.11 -32.43 -39.82
C ASP A 324 27.08 -32.01 -38.75
N THR A 325 26.08 -31.20 -39.11
CA THR A 325 25.10 -30.67 -38.17
C THR A 325 24.06 -31.72 -37.76
N ASP A 326 23.73 -31.76 -36.48
CA ASP A 326 22.62 -32.53 -35.91
C ASP A 326 21.29 -31.83 -36.24
N ILE A 327 20.41 -32.50 -37.00
CA ILE A 327 19.18 -31.88 -37.51
C ILE A 327 18.09 -31.81 -36.44
N GLU A 328 18.05 -32.79 -35.54
CA GLU A 328 17.13 -32.82 -34.41
C GLU A 328 17.42 -31.65 -33.48
N ARG A 329 18.69 -31.43 -33.14
CA ARG A 329 19.11 -30.29 -32.32
C ARG A 329 18.79 -28.95 -32.99
N VAL A 330 19.12 -28.79 -34.28
CA VAL A 330 18.82 -27.53 -35.00
C VAL A 330 17.32 -27.28 -35.08
N GLN A 331 16.50 -28.30 -35.33
CA GLN A 331 15.05 -28.11 -35.33
C GLN A 331 14.52 -27.70 -33.96
N ALA A 332 15.05 -28.27 -32.88
CA ALA A 332 14.69 -27.87 -31.53
C ALA A 332 15.07 -26.40 -31.26
N GLU A 333 16.29 -25.98 -31.65
CA GLU A 333 16.72 -24.58 -31.54
C GLU A 333 15.87 -23.64 -32.41
N ILE A 334 15.41 -24.08 -33.59
CA ILE A 334 14.48 -23.33 -34.45
C ILE A 334 13.13 -23.12 -33.76
N TYR A 335 12.50 -24.19 -33.25
CA TYR A 335 11.21 -24.09 -32.56
C TYR A 335 11.32 -23.16 -31.34
N PHE A 336 12.33 -23.38 -30.53
CA PHE A 336 12.60 -22.56 -29.36
C PHE A 336 12.81 -21.07 -29.70
N THR A 337 13.55 -20.78 -30.78
CA THR A 337 13.80 -19.41 -31.24
C THR A 337 12.54 -18.74 -31.78
N ILE A 338 11.72 -19.46 -32.54
CA ILE A 338 10.43 -18.94 -33.02
C ILE A 338 9.51 -18.65 -31.82
N GLU A 339 9.39 -19.58 -30.87
CA GLU A 339 8.57 -19.38 -29.67
C GLU A 339 9.00 -18.16 -28.86
N HIS A 340 10.31 -17.98 -28.63
CA HIS A 340 10.86 -16.81 -27.93
C HIS A 340 10.63 -15.51 -28.71
N TYR A 341 10.69 -15.56 -30.04
CA TYR A 341 10.36 -14.40 -30.85
C TYR A 341 8.88 -14.02 -30.72
N LEU A 342 7.99 -15.02 -30.78
CA LEU A 342 6.54 -14.81 -30.67
C LEU A 342 6.15 -14.30 -29.27
N ASN A 343 6.69 -14.93 -28.23
CA ASN A 343 6.42 -14.61 -26.83
C ASN A 343 7.74 -14.48 -26.05
N PRO A 344 8.34 -13.27 -26.03
CA PRO A 344 9.57 -13.04 -25.28
C PRO A 344 9.37 -13.30 -23.78
N PRO A 345 10.24 -14.10 -23.12
CA PRO A 345 10.12 -14.37 -21.70
C PRO A 345 10.52 -13.15 -20.87
N VAL A 346 9.91 -13.00 -19.70
CA VAL A 346 10.30 -12.00 -18.70
C VAL A 346 11.31 -12.62 -17.75
N SER A 347 12.50 -12.02 -17.65
CA SER A 347 13.59 -12.54 -16.82
C SER A 347 13.64 -11.88 -15.44
N PHE A 348 14.06 -12.66 -14.44
CA PHE A 348 14.30 -12.17 -13.08
C PHE A 348 15.80 -12.05 -12.82
N TYR A 349 16.19 -10.93 -12.22
CA TYR A 349 17.57 -10.59 -11.91
C TYR A 349 17.77 -10.39 -10.42
N THR A 350 18.97 -10.70 -9.95
CA THR A 350 19.44 -10.28 -8.64
C THR A 350 19.83 -8.80 -8.66
N LEU A 351 19.82 -8.16 -7.49
CA LEU A 351 20.30 -6.77 -7.33
C LEU A 351 21.70 -6.58 -7.91
N LYS A 352 22.59 -7.56 -7.69
CA LYS A 352 23.98 -7.51 -8.16
C LYS A 352 24.07 -7.52 -9.68
N GLU A 353 23.26 -8.35 -10.36
CA GLU A 353 23.27 -8.42 -11.83
C GLU A 353 22.79 -7.11 -12.47
N LEU A 354 21.74 -6.48 -11.94
CA LEU A 354 21.27 -5.19 -12.45
C LEU A 354 22.28 -4.06 -12.18
N MET A 355 22.95 -4.08 -11.03
CA MET A 355 24.05 -3.14 -10.75
C MET A 355 25.24 -3.35 -11.69
N GLU A 356 25.58 -4.60 -12.03
CA GLU A 356 26.64 -4.93 -13.00
C GLU A 356 26.24 -4.56 -14.44
N LYS A 357 24.94 -4.60 -14.78
CA LYS A 357 24.36 -4.02 -16.00
C LYS A 357 24.46 -2.49 -16.06
N GLY A 358 24.76 -1.82 -14.94
CA GLY A 358 24.90 -0.36 -14.87
C GLY A 358 23.61 0.40 -14.59
N ILE A 359 22.54 -0.29 -14.16
CA ILE A 359 21.27 0.34 -13.81
C ILE A 359 21.40 1.03 -12.43
N PRO A 360 21.01 2.32 -12.30
CA PRO A 360 21.00 3.03 -11.03
C PRO A 360 20.13 2.36 -9.97
N THR A 361 20.49 2.51 -8.69
CA THR A 361 19.78 1.81 -7.61
C THR A 361 18.35 2.33 -7.43
N GLU A 362 18.15 3.63 -7.59
CA GLU A 362 16.84 4.26 -7.60
C GLU A 362 15.90 3.65 -8.65
N GLU A 363 16.41 3.34 -9.84
CA GLU A 363 15.63 2.73 -10.92
C GLU A 363 15.36 1.24 -10.67
N ILE A 364 16.31 0.53 -10.05
CA ILE A 364 16.13 -0.89 -9.68
C ILE A 364 15.01 -1.06 -8.66
N PHE A 365 14.91 -0.18 -7.67
CA PHE A 365 13.89 -0.23 -6.62
C PHE A 365 12.59 0.49 -6.98
N GLU A 366 12.51 1.13 -8.16
CA GLU A 366 11.30 1.81 -8.62
C GLU A 366 10.18 0.79 -8.88
N GLY A 367 8.97 1.11 -8.39
CA GLY A 367 7.79 0.26 -8.54
C GLY A 367 7.60 -0.74 -7.39
N PRO A 368 6.82 -1.81 -7.62
CA PRO A 368 6.32 -2.69 -6.57
C PRO A 368 7.40 -3.57 -5.95
N ARG A 369 7.19 -3.95 -4.68
CA ARG A 369 8.06 -4.87 -3.95
C ARG A 369 7.86 -6.30 -4.45
N LEU A 370 8.75 -6.78 -5.32
CA LEU A 370 8.72 -8.15 -5.85
C LEU A 370 9.35 -9.17 -4.89
N ALA A 371 8.81 -10.37 -4.83
CA ALA A 371 9.31 -11.47 -3.98
C ALA A 371 10.49 -12.21 -4.62
N HIS A 372 10.52 -12.35 -5.96
CA HIS A 372 11.46 -13.24 -6.65
C HIS A 372 12.61 -12.53 -7.38
N GLY A 373 13.04 -11.37 -6.87
CA GLY A 373 14.14 -10.58 -7.44
C GLY A 373 13.65 -9.29 -8.08
N PHE A 374 14.31 -8.85 -9.16
CA PHE A 374 13.98 -7.63 -9.89
C PHE A 374 13.70 -7.93 -11.36
N ILE A 375 12.85 -7.14 -11.98
CA ILE A 375 12.51 -7.25 -13.41
C ILE A 375 12.97 -5.96 -14.09
N ASP A 376 13.74 -6.12 -15.17
CA ASP A 376 14.21 -5.02 -16.01
C ASP A 376 13.00 -4.38 -16.73
N THR A 377 12.81 -3.07 -16.52
CA THR A 377 11.66 -2.32 -17.05
C THR A 377 11.64 -2.34 -18.57
N GLU A 378 12.79 -2.20 -19.24
CA GLU A 378 12.85 -2.21 -20.69
C GLU A 378 12.51 -3.59 -21.27
N GLU A 379 12.95 -4.68 -20.62
CA GLU A 379 12.67 -6.05 -21.08
C GLU A 379 11.18 -6.39 -20.99
N ILE A 380 10.53 -6.04 -19.87
CA ILE A 380 9.09 -6.30 -19.74
C ILE A 380 8.28 -5.44 -20.71
N GLU A 381 8.66 -4.19 -20.96
CA GLU A 381 8.03 -3.31 -21.95
C GLU A 381 8.19 -3.80 -23.39
N ASN A 382 9.29 -4.50 -23.71
CA ASN A 382 9.47 -5.15 -25.00
C ASN A 382 8.66 -6.46 -25.14
N ALA A 383 8.27 -7.10 -24.03
CA ALA A 383 7.46 -8.31 -23.99
C ALA A 383 5.93 -8.04 -24.14
N GLN A 384 5.55 -7.06 -24.97
CA GLN A 384 4.15 -6.72 -25.26
C GLN A 384 3.53 -7.66 -26.31
N LEU A 385 2.20 -7.72 -26.35
CA LEU A 385 1.49 -8.49 -27.37
C LEU A 385 1.83 -7.98 -28.78
N ARG A 386 2.27 -8.90 -29.64
CA ARG A 386 2.56 -8.59 -31.04
C ARG A 386 1.27 -8.47 -31.83
N SER A 387 1.12 -7.35 -32.54
CA SER A 387 0.05 -7.17 -33.52
C SER A 387 0.38 -7.76 -34.89
N VAL A 388 1.67 -7.93 -35.21
CA VAL A 388 2.16 -8.45 -36.49
C VAL A 388 3.42 -9.29 -36.28
N ILE A 389 3.51 -10.44 -36.96
CA ILE A 389 4.70 -11.29 -37.09
C ILE A 389 5.38 -10.98 -38.42
N TYR A 390 6.65 -10.59 -38.41
CA TYR A 390 7.45 -10.37 -39.62
C TYR A 390 8.36 -11.57 -39.92
N ALA A 391 8.32 -12.06 -41.16
CA ALA A 391 9.17 -13.17 -41.59
C ALA A 391 10.66 -12.81 -41.56
N SER A 392 11.03 -11.56 -41.88
CA SER A 392 12.43 -11.09 -41.86
C SER A 392 13.10 -11.27 -40.51
N ASP A 393 12.37 -10.97 -39.44
CA ASP A 393 12.91 -10.98 -38.08
C ASP A 393 13.17 -12.41 -37.63
N ILE A 394 12.23 -13.32 -37.92
CA ILE A 394 12.40 -14.75 -37.68
C ILE A 394 13.55 -15.30 -38.51
N ILE A 395 13.60 -15.02 -39.82
CA ILE A 395 14.67 -15.52 -40.70
C ILE A 395 16.04 -15.08 -40.18
N ASN A 396 16.20 -13.82 -39.76
CA ASN A 396 17.46 -13.35 -39.19
C ASN A 396 17.86 -14.13 -37.93
N LEU A 397 16.92 -14.31 -36.99
CA LEU A 397 17.18 -15.09 -35.77
C LEU A 397 17.53 -16.56 -36.06
N LEU A 398 16.88 -17.16 -37.06
CA LEU A 398 17.14 -18.53 -37.45
C LEU A 398 18.48 -18.69 -38.20
N MET A 399 18.94 -17.67 -38.92
CA MET A 399 20.27 -17.66 -39.57
C MET A 399 21.43 -17.59 -38.57
N ASP A 400 21.19 -17.10 -37.36
CA ASP A 400 22.19 -17.07 -36.28
C ASP A 400 22.39 -18.45 -35.61
N ILE A 401 21.51 -19.42 -35.88
CA ILE A 401 21.62 -20.78 -35.36
C ILE A 401 22.82 -21.48 -35.99
N LYS A 402 23.71 -22.00 -35.14
CA LYS A 402 24.94 -22.65 -35.58
C LYS A 402 24.61 -23.88 -36.46
N GLY A 403 25.12 -23.89 -37.68
CA GLY A 403 24.93 -24.99 -38.63
C GLY A 403 23.87 -24.69 -39.71
N VAL A 404 23.09 -23.61 -39.57
CA VAL A 404 22.17 -23.13 -40.61
C VAL A 404 22.93 -22.29 -41.64
N ASN A 405 22.87 -22.70 -42.91
CA ASN A 405 23.50 -22.01 -44.04
C ASN A 405 22.51 -21.13 -44.82
N GLY A 406 21.21 -21.44 -44.74
CA GLY A 406 20.18 -20.72 -45.50
C GLY A 406 18.76 -21.17 -45.17
N ILE A 407 17.81 -20.26 -45.36
CA ILE A 407 16.36 -20.52 -45.20
C ILE A 407 15.67 -20.18 -46.51
N ARG A 408 14.87 -21.11 -47.03
CA ARG A 408 14.17 -20.99 -48.32
C ARG A 408 12.67 -21.21 -48.12
N ASN A 409 11.86 -20.65 -49.02
CA ASN A 409 10.41 -20.88 -49.10
C ASN A 409 9.63 -20.60 -47.79
N PHE A 410 9.98 -19.54 -47.06
CA PHE A 410 9.34 -19.20 -45.79
C PHE A 410 7.88 -18.77 -45.96
N LEU A 411 6.96 -19.54 -45.36
CA LEU A 411 5.52 -19.35 -45.43
C LEU A 411 4.89 -19.51 -44.04
N MET A 412 3.94 -18.64 -43.74
CA MET A 412 3.16 -18.65 -42.50
C MET A 412 1.69 -18.96 -42.80
N THR A 413 1.06 -19.79 -41.99
CA THR A 413 -0.38 -20.08 -42.06
C THR A 413 -1.01 -20.00 -40.69
N LYS A 414 -2.08 -19.21 -40.55
CA LYS A 414 -2.85 -19.10 -39.32
C LYS A 414 -4.02 -20.08 -39.32
N TYR A 415 -4.27 -20.72 -38.18
CA TYR A 415 -5.35 -21.68 -37.98
C TYR A 415 -6.40 -21.17 -36.99
N ASP A 416 -7.65 -21.58 -37.17
CA ASP A 416 -8.74 -21.35 -36.21
C ASP A 416 -8.85 -22.50 -35.18
N LYS A 417 -9.74 -22.35 -34.20
CA LYS A 417 -10.00 -23.36 -33.15
C LYS A 417 -10.48 -24.72 -33.70
N ASP A 418 -11.00 -24.78 -34.93
CA ASP A 418 -11.39 -26.04 -35.58
C ASP A 418 -10.21 -26.73 -36.29
N GLY A 419 -9.02 -26.11 -36.28
CA GLY A 419 -7.83 -26.55 -37.01
C GLY A 419 -7.92 -26.28 -38.51
N LYS A 420 -8.73 -25.31 -38.94
CA LYS A 420 -8.85 -24.91 -40.35
C LYS A 420 -8.03 -23.64 -40.61
N PRO A 421 -7.38 -23.52 -41.79
CA PRO A 421 -6.70 -22.29 -42.16
C PRO A 421 -7.67 -21.11 -42.23
N VAL A 422 -7.33 -20.01 -41.56
CA VAL A 422 -8.14 -18.80 -41.57
C VAL A 422 -8.18 -18.22 -42.99
N PRO A 423 -9.36 -17.87 -43.54
CA PRO A 423 -9.48 -17.32 -44.89
C PRO A 423 -8.57 -16.10 -45.10
N GLY A 424 -7.80 -16.10 -46.19
CA GLY A 424 -6.86 -15.02 -46.52
C GLY A 424 -5.59 -14.97 -45.66
N LYS A 425 -5.38 -15.93 -44.74
CA LYS A 425 -4.19 -16.03 -43.86
C LYS A 425 -3.41 -17.33 -44.05
N LYS A 426 -3.46 -17.89 -45.26
CA LYS A 426 -2.78 -19.13 -45.64
C LYS A 426 -1.59 -18.85 -46.55
N GLY A 427 -0.42 -19.38 -46.20
CA GLY A 427 0.79 -19.28 -47.03
C GLY A 427 1.29 -17.85 -47.26
N ILE A 428 1.26 -17.01 -46.23
CA ILE A 428 1.76 -15.63 -46.30
C ILE A 428 3.28 -15.63 -46.10
N SER A 429 4.01 -14.93 -46.97
CA SER A 429 5.48 -14.93 -46.96
C SER A 429 6.14 -13.77 -46.19
N TRP A 430 5.41 -12.70 -45.88
CA TRP A 430 6.03 -11.45 -45.38
C TRP A 430 5.59 -11.05 -43.98
N CYS A 431 4.29 -10.85 -43.76
CA CYS A 431 3.76 -10.42 -42.47
C CYS A 431 2.42 -11.07 -42.13
N MET A 432 2.30 -11.59 -40.91
CA MET A 432 1.06 -12.20 -40.40
C MET A 432 0.45 -11.29 -39.32
N PRO A 433 -0.73 -10.68 -39.55
CA PRO A 433 -1.41 -9.91 -38.52
C PRO A 433 -2.10 -10.83 -37.51
N ILE A 434 -2.03 -10.43 -36.24
CA ILE A 434 -2.62 -11.10 -35.09
C ILE A 434 -3.86 -10.32 -34.64
N VAL A 435 -4.89 -11.04 -34.18
CA VAL A 435 -6.09 -10.39 -33.65
C VAL A 435 -5.74 -9.64 -32.36
N PRO A 436 -6.26 -8.41 -32.15
CA PRO A 436 -6.02 -7.70 -30.90
C PRO A 436 -6.34 -8.56 -29.67
N LEU A 437 -5.57 -8.40 -28.60
CA LEU A 437 -5.74 -9.14 -27.34
C LEU A 437 -5.53 -10.66 -27.44
N HIS A 438 -4.85 -11.14 -28.49
CA HIS A 438 -4.45 -12.55 -28.60
C HIS A 438 -2.94 -12.69 -28.64
N LYS A 439 -2.42 -13.81 -28.12
CA LYS A 439 -1.01 -14.19 -28.25
C LYS A 439 -0.80 -15.14 -29.45
N PRO A 440 0.21 -14.93 -30.30
CA PRO A 440 0.57 -15.91 -31.31
C PRO A 440 1.29 -17.11 -30.67
N VAL A 441 0.92 -18.33 -31.06
CA VAL A 441 1.55 -19.56 -30.59
C VAL A 441 2.02 -20.39 -31.79
N LEU A 442 3.20 -20.99 -31.69
CA LEU A 442 3.75 -21.88 -32.70
C LEU A 442 2.92 -23.17 -32.76
N SER A 443 2.37 -23.49 -33.92
CA SER A 443 1.71 -24.79 -34.15
C SER A 443 2.71 -25.81 -34.69
N THR A 444 3.29 -26.64 -33.82
CA THR A 444 4.30 -27.64 -34.19
C THR A 444 3.72 -28.75 -35.08
N SER A 445 2.45 -29.12 -34.87
CA SER A 445 1.75 -30.18 -35.61
C SER A 445 1.41 -29.78 -37.05
N PHE A 446 1.11 -28.50 -37.30
CA PHE A 446 0.83 -27.97 -38.64
C PHE A 446 2.06 -27.41 -39.35
N SER A 447 3.16 -27.16 -38.62
CA SER A 447 4.43 -26.68 -39.18
C SER A 447 5.15 -27.78 -39.96
N LYS A 448 5.85 -27.38 -41.04
CA LYS A 448 6.63 -28.32 -41.88
C LYS A 448 7.98 -27.74 -42.20
N ILE A 449 9.01 -28.30 -41.58
CA ILE A 449 10.39 -27.90 -41.76
C ILE A 449 11.13 -29.05 -42.45
N LEU A 450 11.74 -28.77 -43.60
CA LEU A 450 12.53 -29.74 -44.37
C LEU A 450 14.01 -29.35 -44.32
N PHE A 451 14.87 -30.29 -43.94
CA PHE A 451 16.30 -30.04 -43.87
C PHE A 451 17.00 -30.52 -45.13
N PHE A 452 17.96 -29.76 -45.63
CA PHE A 452 18.79 -30.12 -46.78
C PHE A 452 20.27 -30.17 -46.38
N LYS A 453 20.88 -31.36 -46.53
CA LYS A 453 22.34 -31.54 -46.43
C LYS A 453 22.88 -31.83 -47.82
N ASP A 454 23.74 -30.95 -48.34
CA ASP A 454 24.29 -31.02 -49.70
C ASP A 454 23.22 -31.21 -50.79
N GLY A 455 22.02 -30.65 -50.58
CA GLY A 455 20.89 -30.75 -51.50
C GLY A 455 19.98 -31.99 -51.34
N PHE A 456 20.27 -32.90 -50.41
CA PHE A 456 19.40 -34.04 -50.09
C PHE A 456 18.45 -33.73 -48.92
N PRO A 457 17.15 -34.06 -49.02
CA PRO A 457 16.18 -33.80 -47.97
C PRO A 457 16.27 -34.83 -46.84
N PHE A 458 16.23 -34.34 -45.60
CA PHE A 458 16.18 -35.12 -44.36
C PHE A 458 14.98 -34.69 -43.51
N LEU A 459 14.43 -35.64 -42.75
CA LEU A 459 13.40 -35.42 -41.75
C LEU A 459 13.97 -35.79 -40.39
N SER A 460 13.68 -34.98 -39.38
CA SER A 460 14.07 -35.23 -38.00
C SER A 460 13.15 -36.25 -37.34
N GLN A 461 13.63 -36.81 -36.23
CA GLN A 461 12.83 -37.62 -35.33
C GLN A 461 12.07 -36.75 -34.33
N TYR A 462 10.74 -36.77 -34.40
CA TYR A 462 9.86 -35.91 -33.58
C TYR A 462 10.09 -36.04 -32.08
N GLU A 463 10.28 -37.26 -31.58
CA GLU A 463 10.48 -37.52 -30.13
C GLU A 463 11.77 -36.87 -29.62
N GLU A 464 12.88 -37.05 -30.35
CA GLU A 464 14.17 -36.45 -29.99
C GLU A 464 14.13 -34.91 -30.06
N VAL A 465 13.44 -34.35 -31.05
CA VAL A 465 13.21 -32.90 -31.13
C VAL A 465 12.40 -32.40 -29.94
N ARG A 466 11.31 -33.09 -29.58
CA ARG A 466 10.45 -32.73 -28.43
C ARG A 466 11.25 -32.71 -27.13
N ASP A 467 11.99 -33.78 -26.86
CA ASP A 467 12.81 -33.90 -25.64
C ASP A 467 13.89 -32.81 -25.59
N THR A 468 14.49 -32.48 -26.74
CA THR A 468 15.48 -31.42 -26.84
C THR A 468 14.87 -30.03 -26.63
N VAL A 469 13.68 -29.75 -27.16
CA VAL A 469 12.95 -28.49 -26.90
C VAL A 469 12.62 -28.37 -25.42
N GLN A 470 12.13 -29.43 -24.78
CA GLN A 470 11.88 -29.45 -23.34
C GLN A 470 13.15 -29.19 -22.53
N LEU A 471 14.28 -29.77 -22.93
CA LEU A 471 15.58 -29.48 -22.31
C LEU A 471 15.99 -28.02 -22.47
N LEU A 472 15.81 -27.41 -23.66
CA LEU A 472 16.10 -26.00 -23.90
C LEU A 472 15.23 -25.09 -23.03
N HIS A 473 13.94 -25.41 -22.86
CA HIS A 473 13.08 -24.71 -21.91
C HIS A 473 13.59 -24.86 -20.49
N ALA A 474 13.94 -26.08 -20.05
CA ALA A 474 14.45 -26.32 -18.69
C ALA A 474 15.78 -25.61 -18.41
N GLN A 475 16.66 -25.49 -19.40
CA GLN A 475 17.95 -24.79 -19.28
C GLN A 475 17.78 -23.27 -19.23
N ARG A 476 16.80 -22.72 -19.95
CA ARG A 476 16.59 -21.27 -20.05
C ARG A 476 15.51 -20.73 -19.11
N SER A 477 14.70 -21.61 -18.52
CA SER A 477 13.95 -21.31 -17.32
C SER A 477 14.93 -21.10 -16.17
N ILE A 478 15.63 -19.96 -16.17
CA ILE A 478 16.03 -19.32 -14.92
C ILE A 478 14.68 -18.95 -14.30
N GLY A 479 14.10 -19.92 -13.59
CA GLY A 479 12.84 -19.73 -12.91
C GLY A 479 12.93 -18.53 -11.98
N LYS A 480 11.77 -18.07 -11.53
CA LYS A 480 11.67 -17.09 -10.45
C LYS A 480 12.69 -17.42 -9.39
N LEU A 481 13.56 -16.45 -9.06
CA LEU A 481 14.62 -16.68 -8.10
C LEU A 481 13.98 -17.10 -6.78
N VAL A 482 14.68 -17.94 -6.01
CA VAL A 482 14.24 -18.25 -4.64
C VAL A 482 13.90 -16.93 -3.95
N PRO A 483 12.75 -16.82 -3.27
CA PRO A 483 12.34 -15.58 -2.63
C PRO A 483 13.49 -15.00 -1.81
N THR A 484 14.08 -13.92 -2.33
CA THR A 484 15.29 -13.33 -1.79
C THR A 484 15.00 -11.87 -1.54
N PHE A 485 14.94 -11.52 -0.27
CA PHE A 485 14.84 -10.13 0.17
C PHE A 485 16.21 -9.46 0.03
N ALA A 486 16.63 -9.25 -1.21
CA ALA A 486 17.85 -8.53 -1.51
C ALA A 486 17.63 -7.03 -1.27
N ASP A 487 18.57 -6.44 -0.54
CA ASP A 487 18.63 -5.02 -0.25
C ASP A 487 20.10 -4.59 -0.26
N LEU A 488 20.35 -3.28 -0.27
CA LEU A 488 21.69 -2.77 -0.06
C LEU A 488 22.18 -3.15 1.34
N PRO A 489 23.43 -3.60 1.49
CA PRO A 489 23.96 -3.99 2.79
C PRO A 489 24.01 -2.77 3.72
N VAL A 490 23.30 -2.88 4.85
CA VAL A 490 23.34 -1.86 5.90
C VAL A 490 24.76 -1.80 6.49
N PRO A 491 25.39 -0.61 6.55
CA PRO A 491 26.73 -0.49 7.11
C PRO A 491 26.76 -0.96 8.57
N LYS A 492 27.53 -2.02 8.85
CA LYS A 492 27.79 -2.47 10.22
C LYS A 492 28.90 -1.61 10.81
N GLY A 493 28.58 -0.85 11.85
CA GLY A 493 29.60 -0.16 12.65
C GLY A 493 30.07 -1.00 13.82
N ARG A 494 31.19 -0.58 14.42
CA ARG A 494 31.73 -1.13 15.67
C ARG A 494 31.37 -0.19 16.81
N GLN A 495 30.96 -0.77 17.94
CA GLN A 495 30.82 0.00 19.16
C GLN A 495 32.20 0.50 19.61
N ARG A 496 32.36 1.82 19.69
CA ARG A 496 33.57 2.46 20.20
C ARG A 496 33.26 3.11 21.53
N ASP A 497 34.24 3.14 22.41
CA ASP A 497 34.11 3.85 23.68
C ASP A 497 34.20 5.36 23.42
N THR A 498 33.08 6.04 23.64
CA THR A 498 32.96 7.50 23.57
C THR A 498 32.58 8.11 24.92
N MET A 499 32.27 7.28 25.92
CA MET A 499 31.72 7.72 27.22
C MET A 499 32.81 7.86 28.27
N SER A 500 33.82 6.97 28.28
CA SER A 500 34.85 7.00 29.33
C SER A 500 35.58 8.33 29.37
N TYR A 501 35.77 8.88 30.56
CA TYR A 501 36.37 10.19 30.76
C TYR A 501 37.65 10.08 31.60
N TRP A 502 38.74 10.65 31.09
CA TRP A 502 40.01 10.80 31.81
C TRP A 502 40.13 12.23 32.32
N PRO A 503 40.19 12.47 33.65
CA PRO A 503 40.24 13.82 34.19
C PRO A 503 41.50 14.59 33.79
N VAL A 504 41.35 15.84 33.34
CA VAL A 504 42.47 16.71 32.92
C VAL A 504 43.45 16.95 34.07
N GLN A 505 42.92 17.07 35.28
CA GLN A 505 43.72 17.20 36.51
C GLN A 505 44.69 16.02 36.75
N TYR A 506 44.50 14.85 36.13
CA TYR A 506 45.41 13.71 36.26
C TYR A 506 46.64 13.84 35.37
N ASP A 507 46.58 14.68 34.33
CA ASP A 507 47.72 14.99 33.46
C ASP A 507 48.57 16.15 33.98
N LEU A 508 48.12 16.84 35.04
CA LEU A 508 48.90 17.87 35.70
C LEU A 508 50.07 17.27 36.51
N PRO A 509 51.20 18.00 36.65
CA PRO A 509 52.33 17.50 37.41
C PRO A 509 51.98 17.13 38.86
N MET A 510 52.59 16.07 39.39
CA MET A 510 52.29 15.56 40.75
C MET A 510 52.40 16.61 41.86
N VAL A 511 53.22 17.65 41.67
CA VAL A 511 53.37 18.75 42.63
C VAL A 511 52.09 19.55 42.85
N TYR A 512 51.11 19.49 41.94
CA TYR A 512 49.80 20.13 42.11
C TYR A 512 48.93 19.38 43.11
N GLY A 513 49.17 18.07 43.31
CA GLY A 513 48.44 17.23 44.26
C GLY A 513 47.01 16.88 43.82
N VAL A 514 46.58 17.25 42.61
CA VAL A 514 45.21 17.02 42.12
C VAL A 514 45.05 15.74 41.28
N GLY A 515 46.18 15.12 40.92
CA GLY A 515 46.23 13.89 40.12
C GLY A 515 45.82 12.62 40.87
N GLU A 516 45.96 11.46 40.22
CA GLU A 516 45.56 10.14 40.74
C GLU A 516 46.16 9.82 42.12
N PHE A 517 47.39 10.27 42.39
CA PHE A 517 48.10 10.01 43.64
C PHE A 517 47.63 10.89 44.82
N GLY A 518 46.94 12.00 44.56
CA GLY A 518 46.47 12.94 45.56
C GLY A 518 47.59 13.61 46.37
N LEU A 519 47.24 14.10 47.57
CA LEU A 519 48.23 14.62 48.54
C LEU A 519 48.81 13.50 49.42
N PRO A 520 50.04 13.68 49.95
CA PRO A 520 50.57 12.78 50.98
C PRO A 520 49.66 12.73 52.22
N PRO A 521 49.58 11.59 52.95
CA PRO A 521 48.72 11.43 54.13
C PRO A 521 48.96 12.42 55.29
N HIS A 522 50.09 13.14 55.27
CA HIS A 522 50.51 14.09 56.29
C HIS A 522 50.53 15.54 55.77
N ALA A 523 49.83 15.84 54.68
CA ALA A 523 49.69 17.22 54.20
C ALA A 523 48.98 18.09 55.24
N ASP A 524 49.41 19.34 55.37
CA ASP A 524 48.78 20.30 56.28
C ASP A 524 47.40 20.79 55.77
N ASP A 525 46.59 21.34 56.68
CA ASP A 525 45.22 21.80 56.37
C ASP A 525 45.19 22.87 55.28
N LEU A 526 46.22 23.75 55.24
CA LEU A 526 46.33 24.79 54.22
C LEU A 526 46.55 24.17 52.84
N ARG A 527 47.40 23.15 52.74
CA ARG A 527 47.71 22.45 51.50
C ARG A 527 46.52 21.67 50.99
N ILE A 528 45.78 21.03 51.90
CA ILE A 528 44.49 20.38 51.57
C ILE A 528 43.50 21.41 51.03
N ALA A 529 43.35 22.57 51.70
CA ALA A 529 42.46 23.63 51.23
C ALA A 529 42.87 24.19 49.85
N GLN A 530 44.16 24.38 49.58
CA GLN A 530 44.68 24.81 48.28
C GLN A 530 44.40 23.79 47.17
N GLN A 531 44.59 22.50 47.46
CA GLN A 531 44.27 21.41 46.53
C GLN A 531 42.76 21.41 46.22
N GLN A 532 41.91 21.53 47.23
CA GLN A 532 40.46 21.58 47.06
C GLN A 532 40.02 22.82 46.25
N GLN A 533 40.63 23.98 46.49
CA GLN A 533 40.38 25.19 45.70
C GLN A 533 40.73 24.98 44.22
N LEU A 534 41.89 24.38 43.93
CA LEU A 534 42.32 24.12 42.56
C LEU A 534 41.42 23.08 41.88
N LYS A 535 41.06 21.99 42.56
CA LYS A 535 40.10 21.02 42.02
C LYS A 535 38.74 21.66 41.73
N GLY A 536 38.26 22.55 42.62
CA GLY A 536 37.04 23.32 42.39
C GLY A 536 37.11 24.22 41.16
N TYR A 537 38.26 24.86 40.90
CA TYR A 537 38.50 25.63 39.67
C TYR A 537 38.48 24.74 38.41
N LEU A 538 39.18 23.60 38.45
CA LEU A 538 39.28 22.69 37.31
C LEU A 538 37.94 22.02 36.97
N MET A 539 37.09 21.78 37.96
CA MET A 539 35.82 21.05 37.81
C MET A 539 34.90 21.64 36.73
N PHE A 540 34.92 22.96 36.52
CA PHE A 540 34.14 23.58 35.44
C PHE A 540 34.54 23.03 34.06
N TYR A 541 35.84 22.89 33.80
CA TYR A 541 36.35 22.35 32.54
C TYR A 541 36.13 20.83 32.47
N GLU A 542 36.31 20.13 33.59
CA GLU A 542 36.09 18.69 33.67
C GLU A 542 34.66 18.32 33.25
N GLN A 543 33.66 19.01 33.81
CA GLN A 543 32.25 18.76 33.50
C GLN A 543 31.93 19.04 32.02
N LEU A 544 32.44 20.13 31.45
CA LEU A 544 32.23 20.45 30.02
C LEU A 544 32.77 19.37 29.08
N LEU A 545 33.96 18.85 29.37
CA LEU A 545 34.60 17.81 28.55
C LEU A 545 33.89 16.46 28.71
N ALA A 546 33.48 16.11 29.94
CA ALA A 546 32.73 14.89 30.22
C ALA A 546 31.33 14.92 29.59
N ASP A 547 30.64 16.04 29.66
CA ASP A 547 29.32 16.23 29.03
C ASP A 547 29.41 16.14 27.51
N PHE A 548 30.50 16.63 26.90
CA PHE A 548 30.73 16.45 25.48
C PHE A 548 30.82 14.95 25.10
N ASN A 549 31.55 14.16 25.88
CA ASN A 549 31.63 12.70 25.70
C ASN A 549 30.27 12.01 25.88
N ALA A 550 29.49 12.45 26.88
CA ALA A 550 28.12 11.98 27.10
C ALA A 550 27.19 12.34 25.92
N GLN A 551 27.31 13.56 25.39
CA GLN A 551 26.57 14.03 24.23
C GLN A 551 26.93 13.23 22.97
N LEU A 552 28.22 12.98 22.73
CA LEU A 552 28.71 12.20 21.59
C LEU A 552 28.20 10.75 21.65
N THR A 553 28.24 10.14 22.84
CA THR A 553 27.75 8.78 23.09
C THR A 553 26.25 8.64 22.81
N ASN A 554 25.47 9.66 23.16
CA ASN A 554 24.02 9.66 23.01
C ASN A 554 23.52 10.37 21.75
N ALA A 555 24.42 10.81 20.85
CA ALA A 555 24.05 11.48 19.60
C ALA A 555 23.07 10.65 18.76
N LYS A 556 23.21 9.32 18.78
CA LYS A 556 22.30 8.38 18.11
C LYS A 556 20.84 8.49 18.55
N SER A 557 20.59 8.76 19.84
CA SER A 557 19.24 8.91 20.39
C SER A 557 18.55 10.19 19.90
N LEU A 558 19.32 11.19 19.48
CA LEU A 558 18.79 12.43 18.91
C LEU A 558 18.24 12.22 17.51
N PHE A 559 18.86 11.32 16.74
CA PHE A 559 18.47 10.97 15.38
C PHE A 559 17.56 9.74 15.31
N SER A 560 17.09 9.21 16.45
CA SER A 560 16.11 8.12 16.48
C SER A 560 14.69 8.63 16.70
N THR A 561 13.72 7.80 16.36
CA THR A 561 12.29 7.99 16.65
C THR A 561 11.90 7.46 18.03
N ASP A 562 12.86 7.01 18.83
CA ASP A 562 12.60 6.52 20.18
C ASP A 562 12.12 7.66 21.09
N GLU A 563 11.34 7.31 22.11
CA GLU A 563 11.01 8.25 23.18
C GLU A 563 12.27 8.58 23.98
N ILE A 564 12.57 9.87 24.07
CA ILE A 564 13.71 10.38 24.85
C ILE A 564 13.22 11.44 25.83
N ARG A 565 13.91 11.55 26.97
CA ARG A 565 13.53 12.47 28.05
C ARG A 565 14.34 13.78 28.05
N GLN A 566 15.45 13.79 27.32
CA GLN A 566 16.41 14.89 27.28
C GLN A 566 17.15 14.90 25.96
N THR A 567 17.63 16.06 25.53
CA THR A 567 18.48 16.20 24.33
C THR A 567 19.91 16.64 24.65
N TYR A 568 20.15 17.12 25.86
CA TYR A 568 21.47 17.25 26.44
C TYR A 568 21.78 16.03 27.31
N PHE A 569 23.04 15.60 27.28
CA PHE A 569 23.53 14.49 28.09
C PHE A 569 24.73 14.94 28.89
N ALA A 570 24.77 14.50 30.15
CA ALA A 570 25.81 14.84 31.09
C ALA A 570 26.30 13.59 31.83
N GLN A 571 27.51 13.65 32.39
CA GLN A 571 28.08 12.57 33.18
C GLN A 571 28.43 13.03 34.58
N TYR A 572 28.08 12.24 35.60
CA TYR A 572 28.50 12.51 36.97
C TYR A 572 29.96 12.11 37.19
N LEU A 573 30.75 13.04 37.74
CA LEU A 573 32.21 12.91 37.93
C LEU A 573 32.62 12.50 39.36
N GLY A 574 31.78 11.71 40.05
CA GLY A 574 32.05 11.23 41.41
C GLY A 574 33.21 10.24 41.53
N SER A 575 33.69 9.67 40.42
CA SER A 575 34.85 8.76 40.40
C SER A 575 36.19 9.49 40.56
N ILE A 576 36.19 10.82 40.47
CA ILE A 576 37.36 11.64 40.69
C ILE A 576 37.78 11.56 42.18
N ARG A 577 39.05 11.29 42.43
CA ARG A 577 39.58 11.12 43.78
C ARG A 577 39.45 12.41 44.62
N GLU A 578 39.05 12.27 45.88
CA GLU A 578 38.96 13.35 46.89
C GLU A 578 38.13 14.55 46.39
N ILE A 579 36.98 14.25 45.78
CA ILE A 579 36.01 15.24 45.29
C ILE A 579 34.86 15.53 46.26
N ASP A 580 34.81 14.76 47.36
CA ASP A 580 33.83 14.91 48.43
C ASP A 580 33.90 16.34 49.00
N GLY A 581 32.82 17.12 48.82
CA GLY A 581 32.72 18.51 49.27
C GLY A 581 32.96 19.57 48.18
N ILE A 582 33.42 19.20 46.97
CA ILE A 582 33.48 20.09 45.81
C ILE A 582 32.18 20.02 45.02
N LEU A 583 31.72 18.80 44.70
CA LEU A 583 30.46 18.59 44.02
C LEU A 583 29.29 18.72 45.01
N HIS A 584 28.23 19.39 44.57
CA HIS A 584 27.00 19.47 45.35
C HIS A 584 26.38 18.07 45.47
N THR A 585 25.94 17.67 46.67
CA THR A 585 25.43 16.30 46.94
C THR A 585 24.24 15.89 46.08
N ASN A 586 23.45 16.87 45.61
CA ASN A 586 22.31 16.63 44.73
C ASN A 586 22.67 16.62 43.22
N LEU A 587 23.93 16.84 42.83
CA LEU A 587 24.33 16.86 41.42
C LEU A 587 24.21 15.50 40.75
N GLU A 588 24.58 14.42 41.45
CA GLU A 588 24.41 13.04 40.98
C GLU A 588 22.93 12.78 40.66
N LYS A 589 22.04 13.16 41.59
CA LYS A 589 20.59 13.08 41.39
C LYS A 589 20.12 13.93 40.21
N ALA A 590 20.63 15.15 40.06
CA ALA A 590 20.26 16.02 38.95
C ALA A 590 20.64 15.39 37.60
N ILE A 591 21.87 14.87 37.47
CA ILE A 591 22.37 14.25 36.23
C ILE A 591 21.64 12.94 35.91
N ALA A 592 21.22 12.18 36.94
CA ALA A 592 20.44 10.95 36.74
C ALA A 592 19.08 11.20 36.05
N ASN A 593 18.49 12.40 36.25
CA ASN A 593 17.19 12.80 35.72
C ASN A 593 16.12 11.68 35.83
N ASP A 594 15.96 11.14 37.03
CA ASP A 594 15.10 9.98 37.28
C ASP A 594 13.62 10.40 37.16
N PRO A 595 12.83 9.77 36.27
CA PRO A 595 11.41 10.10 36.12
C PRO A 595 10.56 9.83 37.37
N LEU A 596 11.06 8.99 38.29
CA LEU A 596 10.37 8.65 39.53
C LEU A 596 10.70 9.63 40.67
N ASP A 597 11.65 10.55 40.47
CA ASP A 597 12.06 11.54 41.46
C ASP A 597 11.82 12.99 40.95
N PRO A 598 10.72 13.64 41.36
CA PRO A 598 10.42 15.02 40.94
C PRO A 598 11.50 16.04 41.33
N GLU A 599 12.26 15.81 42.41
CA GLU A 599 13.35 16.71 42.81
C GLU A 599 14.53 16.59 41.84
N SER A 600 14.85 15.37 41.40
CA SER A 600 15.84 15.10 40.34
C SER A 600 15.49 15.84 39.05
N GLN A 601 14.24 15.72 38.59
CA GLN A 601 13.76 16.40 37.38
C GLN A 601 13.82 17.93 37.49
N ALA A 602 13.42 18.49 38.63
CA ALA A 602 13.45 19.93 38.86
C ALA A 602 14.90 20.47 38.85
N LEU A 603 15.85 19.71 39.40
CA LEU A 603 17.27 20.07 39.36
C LEU A 603 17.85 19.96 37.95
N TRP A 604 17.51 18.91 37.18
CA TRP A 604 17.90 18.79 35.78
C TRP A 604 17.40 19.99 34.95
N GLN A 605 16.12 20.33 35.09
CA GLN A 605 15.51 21.45 34.37
C GLN A 605 16.14 22.80 34.68
N ARG A 606 16.64 22.96 35.91
CA ARG A 606 17.33 24.17 36.34
C ARG A 606 18.77 24.25 35.83
N LEU A 607 19.48 23.12 35.77
CA LEU A 607 20.93 23.09 35.50
C LEU A 607 21.26 22.87 34.02
N TYR A 608 20.53 21.99 33.33
CA TYR A 608 20.89 21.54 31.98
C TYR A 608 19.84 21.89 30.93
N GLU A 609 18.59 21.45 31.12
CA GLU A 609 17.58 21.54 30.06
C GLU A 609 16.16 21.66 30.62
N ASN A 610 15.57 22.85 30.46
CA ASN A 610 14.14 23.02 30.73
C ASN A 610 13.28 22.42 29.60
N GLN A 611 11.98 22.22 29.88
CA GLN A 611 11.06 21.58 28.93
C GLN A 611 10.96 22.30 27.57
N ASN A 612 10.95 23.64 27.55
CA ASN A 612 10.88 24.38 26.29
C ASN A 612 12.10 24.14 25.40
N LEU A 613 13.30 24.15 26.00
CA LEU A 613 14.55 23.88 25.30
C LEU A 613 14.63 22.44 24.78
N PHE A 614 14.15 21.49 25.59
CA PHE A 614 13.99 20.09 25.17
C PHE A 614 13.14 19.99 23.91
N PHE A 615 11.92 20.55 23.93
CA PHE A 615 11.01 20.50 22.78
C PHE A 615 11.56 21.22 21.56
N GLU A 616 12.21 22.39 21.73
CA GLU A 616 12.83 23.11 20.62
C GLU A 616 13.92 22.27 19.94
N ARG A 617 14.81 21.66 20.74
CA ARG A 617 15.91 20.85 20.22
C ARG A 617 15.40 19.55 19.60
N ARG A 618 14.48 18.85 20.27
CA ARG A 618 13.89 17.61 19.74
C ARG A 618 13.19 17.85 18.42
N ASN A 619 12.43 18.94 18.30
CA ASN A 619 11.79 19.32 17.04
C ASN A 619 12.80 19.53 15.91
N LYS A 620 13.91 20.23 16.14
CA LYS A 620 14.95 20.44 15.11
C LYS A 620 15.53 19.13 14.57
N PHE A 621 15.76 18.15 15.44
CA PHE A 621 16.25 16.84 15.00
C PHE A 621 15.21 16.07 14.18
N LEU A 622 13.94 16.08 14.62
CA LEU A 622 12.85 15.43 13.88
C LEU A 622 12.59 16.11 12.54
N ASP A 623 12.64 17.44 12.48
CA ASP A 623 12.51 18.22 11.24
C ASP A 623 13.65 17.91 10.27
N HIS A 624 14.87 17.72 10.77
CA HIS A 624 15.99 17.27 9.94
C HIS A 624 15.74 15.88 9.34
N LEU A 625 15.16 14.94 10.10
CA LEU A 625 14.82 13.61 9.59
C LEU A 625 13.70 13.67 8.55
N LEU A 626 12.64 14.43 8.82
CA LEU A 626 11.51 14.64 7.90
C LEU A 626 11.93 15.34 6.60
N ALA A 627 12.86 16.30 6.67
CA ALA A 627 13.36 17.02 5.51
C ALA A 627 14.05 16.12 4.48
N ARG A 628 14.55 14.94 4.89
CA ARG A 628 15.11 13.94 3.96
C ARG A 628 14.07 13.37 3.01
N PHE A 629 12.80 13.47 3.36
CA PHE A 629 11.65 13.05 2.58
C PHE A 629 10.83 14.25 2.06
N ALA A 630 11.38 15.46 2.15
CA ALA A 630 10.71 16.71 1.79
C ALA A 630 9.41 16.99 2.57
N GLU A 631 9.25 16.42 3.77
CA GLU A 631 8.08 16.65 4.63
C GLU A 631 8.29 17.84 5.57
N SER A 632 7.22 18.60 5.83
CA SER A 632 7.23 19.78 6.70
C SER A 632 5.91 19.95 7.45
N PHE A 633 6.00 20.14 8.77
CA PHE A 633 4.85 20.39 9.66
C PHE A 633 4.70 21.88 10.02
N ASN A 634 5.43 22.78 9.35
CA ASN A 634 5.40 24.22 9.66
C ASN A 634 3.99 24.82 9.49
N ASP A 635 3.29 24.46 8.41
CA ASP A 635 1.94 24.98 8.14
C ASP A 635 0.94 24.52 9.22
N TYR A 636 1.04 23.25 9.63
CA TYR A 636 0.24 22.70 10.72
C TYR A 636 0.52 23.42 12.04
N ALA A 637 1.79 23.61 12.41
CA ALA A 637 2.17 24.29 13.64
C ALA A 637 1.70 25.77 13.67
N LEU A 638 1.81 26.49 12.54
CA LEU A 638 1.35 27.88 12.42
C LEU A 638 -0.18 27.99 12.48
N LEU A 639 -0.89 27.08 11.82
CA LEU A 639 -2.34 27.00 11.89
C LEU A 639 -2.82 26.78 13.31
N MET A 640 -2.22 25.81 14.00
CA MET A 640 -2.58 25.50 15.38
C MET A 640 -2.25 26.65 16.34
N TYR A 641 -1.14 27.33 16.13
CA TYR A 641 -0.83 28.55 16.85
C TYR A 641 -1.89 29.65 16.65
N ARG A 642 -2.39 29.83 15.41
CA ARG A 642 -3.45 30.80 15.09
C ARG A 642 -4.78 30.45 15.76
N ILE A 643 -5.23 29.21 15.67
CA ILE A 643 -6.48 28.74 16.30
C ILE A 643 -6.44 28.98 17.81
N ASN A 644 -5.27 28.79 18.43
CA ASN A 644 -5.05 29.04 19.85
C ASN A 644 -5.02 30.53 20.24
N LEU A 645 -4.72 31.44 19.31
CA LEU A 645 -4.75 32.89 19.56
C LEU A 645 -6.18 33.44 19.50
N ASP A 646 -6.97 32.97 18.53
CA ASP A 646 -8.33 33.45 18.29
C ASP A 646 -9.32 32.94 19.37
N ASN A 647 -9.06 31.77 19.98
CA ASN A 647 -9.84 31.19 21.06
C ASN A 647 -9.07 31.19 22.39
N ILE A 648 -9.17 32.28 23.16
CA ILE A 648 -8.40 32.56 24.41
C ILE A 648 -8.52 31.48 25.52
N SER A 649 -9.36 30.44 25.38
CA SER A 649 -9.69 29.52 26.48
C SER A 649 -9.63 28.01 26.19
N LEU A 650 -9.04 27.52 25.10
CA LEU A 650 -9.04 26.08 24.79
C LEU A 650 -7.65 25.55 24.42
N GLU A 651 -7.41 24.29 24.81
CA GLU A 651 -6.13 23.57 24.86
C GLU A 651 -5.14 23.93 23.74
N LYS A 652 -4.01 24.54 24.14
CA LYS A 652 -2.85 24.62 23.26
C LYS A 652 -2.43 23.20 22.91
N ILE A 653 -2.36 22.86 21.61
CA ILE A 653 -1.62 21.66 21.21
C ILE A 653 -0.26 21.70 21.88
N GLY A 654 -0.02 20.68 22.69
CA GLY A 654 1.19 20.60 23.49
C GLY A 654 2.40 20.51 22.56
N PRO A 655 3.55 21.10 22.93
CA PRO A 655 4.81 20.81 22.25
C PRO A 655 5.08 19.29 22.13
N GLN A 656 4.57 18.51 23.09
CA GLN A 656 4.59 17.05 23.10
C GLN A 656 3.78 16.43 21.95
N GLU A 657 2.53 16.82 21.74
CA GLU A 657 1.68 16.29 20.64
C GLU A 657 2.32 16.53 19.26
N THR A 658 2.98 17.67 19.07
CA THR A 658 3.71 17.94 17.81
C THR A 658 4.89 16.98 17.62
N VAL A 659 5.64 16.70 18.69
CA VAL A 659 6.76 15.74 18.67
C VAL A 659 6.23 14.33 18.39
N ASP A 660 5.15 13.93 19.05
CA ASP A 660 4.54 12.61 18.90
C ASP A 660 4.01 12.41 17.48
N LEU A 661 3.36 13.43 16.91
CA LEU A 661 2.90 13.41 15.52
C LEU A 661 4.05 13.22 14.52
N LYS A 662 5.17 13.94 14.72
CA LYS A 662 6.37 13.81 13.86
C LYS A 662 7.01 12.43 13.99
N ILE A 663 7.14 11.91 15.21
CA ILE A 663 7.67 10.56 15.48
C ILE A 663 6.79 9.51 14.82
N ARG A 664 5.49 9.58 15.05
CA ARG A 664 4.49 8.68 14.48
C ARG A 664 4.52 8.72 12.95
N THR A 665 4.62 9.90 12.35
CA THR A 665 4.73 10.06 10.89
C THR A 665 6.03 9.46 10.35
N LEU A 666 7.17 9.72 11.00
CA LEU A 666 8.45 9.13 10.60
C LEU A 666 8.42 7.60 10.68
N GLN A 667 7.88 7.04 11.75
CA GLN A 667 7.79 5.58 11.93
C GLN A 667 6.89 4.92 10.87
N ALA A 668 5.77 5.55 10.52
CA ALA A 668 4.85 5.06 9.50
C ALA A 668 5.26 5.42 8.06
N TYR A 669 6.30 6.24 7.88
CA TYR A 669 6.68 6.81 6.58
C TYR A 669 6.86 5.76 5.46
N PRO A 670 7.55 4.62 5.69
CA PRO A 670 7.70 3.59 4.66
C PRO A 670 6.36 3.00 4.17
N GLU A 671 5.34 2.96 5.02
CA GLU A 671 4.00 2.47 4.64
C GLU A 671 3.22 3.55 3.89
N ILE A 672 3.15 4.77 4.44
CA ILE A 672 2.34 5.85 3.87
C ILE A 672 2.93 6.44 2.58
N SER A 673 4.24 6.29 2.38
CA SER A 673 4.90 6.64 1.12
C SER A 673 4.64 5.57 0.06
N TYR A 674 4.77 4.28 0.43
CA TYR A 674 4.52 3.16 -0.48
C TYR A 674 3.05 3.14 -0.95
N SER A 675 2.10 3.27 -0.02
CA SER A 675 0.67 3.07 -0.27
C SER A 675 -0.05 4.28 -0.86
N ARG A 676 0.65 5.37 -1.20
CA ARG A 676 0.04 6.67 -1.55
C ARG A 676 -1.08 6.61 -2.59
N SER A 677 -0.95 5.76 -3.61
CA SER A 677 -1.95 5.61 -4.69
C SER A 677 -3.00 4.53 -4.41
N LEU A 678 -2.81 3.70 -3.39
CA LEU A 678 -3.67 2.55 -3.12
C LEU A 678 -5.04 3.00 -2.62
N ALA A 679 -6.06 2.38 -3.18
CA ALA A 679 -7.42 2.44 -2.68
C ALA A 679 -7.63 1.41 -1.57
N PHE A 680 -8.80 1.45 -0.93
CA PHE A 680 -9.19 0.36 -0.05
C PHE A 680 -9.54 -0.89 -0.87
N ASN A 681 -9.29 -2.06 -0.28
CA ASN A 681 -9.67 -3.34 -0.87
C ASN A 681 -11.15 -3.60 -0.56
N TYR A 682 -12.04 -3.43 -1.54
CA TYR A 682 -13.47 -3.68 -1.36
C TYR A 682 -13.84 -5.17 -1.39
N PHE A 683 -12.91 -6.04 -1.77
CA PHE A 683 -13.06 -7.50 -1.80
C PHE A 683 -11.86 -8.15 -1.09
N PRO A 684 -11.73 -7.96 0.23
CA PRO A 684 -10.66 -8.59 1.01
C PRO A 684 -10.86 -10.10 1.05
N GLN A 685 -9.78 -10.86 0.82
CA GLN A 685 -9.83 -12.31 0.72
C GLN A 685 -8.90 -12.99 1.74
N ASP A 686 -9.35 -14.08 2.33
CA ASP A 686 -8.55 -14.92 3.23
C ASP A 686 -7.53 -15.79 2.46
N GLU A 687 -6.88 -16.73 3.15
CA GLU A 687 -5.91 -17.66 2.52
C GLU A 687 -6.57 -18.64 1.53
N ASN A 688 -7.87 -18.89 1.65
CA ASN A 688 -8.65 -19.78 0.78
C ASN A 688 -9.32 -19.02 -0.39
N PHE A 689 -9.02 -17.74 -0.55
CA PHE A 689 -9.62 -16.84 -1.53
C PHE A 689 -11.12 -16.53 -1.27
N GLU A 690 -11.60 -16.76 -0.06
CA GLU A 690 -12.97 -16.44 0.37
C GLU A 690 -13.05 -15.03 0.94
N LEU A 691 -14.24 -14.42 0.91
CA LEU A 691 -14.46 -13.07 1.43
C LEU A 691 -14.19 -13.00 2.93
N ASP A 692 -13.25 -12.14 3.34
CA ASP A 692 -13.01 -11.82 4.74
C ASP A 692 -13.87 -10.63 5.19
N GLU A 693 -15.04 -10.94 5.75
CA GLU A 693 -15.97 -9.92 6.25
C GLU A 693 -15.39 -9.06 7.38
N THR A 694 -14.39 -9.56 8.12
CA THR A 694 -13.78 -8.82 9.24
C THR A 694 -12.98 -7.61 8.75
N ARG A 695 -12.62 -7.56 7.47
CA ARG A 695 -11.81 -6.51 6.83
C ARG A 695 -12.66 -5.42 6.15
N LEU A 696 -13.98 -5.44 6.30
CA LEU A 696 -14.90 -4.50 5.62
C LEU A 696 -15.22 -3.24 6.44
N TRP A 697 -15.40 -3.38 7.76
CA TRP A 697 -15.86 -2.30 8.64
C TRP A 697 -15.22 -2.42 10.04
N ASP A 698 -14.94 -1.29 10.69
CA ASP A 698 -14.13 -1.17 11.91
C ASP A 698 -12.69 -1.69 11.69
N THR A 699 -12.05 -1.23 10.60
CA THR A 699 -10.77 -1.77 10.09
C THR A 699 -9.82 -0.69 9.57
N ASP A 700 -8.54 -1.05 9.42
CA ASP A 700 -7.50 -0.24 8.79
C ASP A 700 -7.48 -0.33 7.23
N ASN A 701 -8.45 -1.04 6.65
CA ASN A 701 -8.63 -1.22 5.21
C ASN A 701 -9.22 0.06 4.59
N VAL A 702 -8.43 1.12 4.61
CA VAL A 702 -8.71 2.45 4.05
C VAL A 702 -7.69 2.78 2.96
N SER A 703 -7.99 3.76 2.12
CA SER A 703 -7.07 4.20 1.08
C SER A 703 -5.76 4.76 1.66
N GLY A 704 -4.68 4.67 0.91
CA GLY A 704 -3.41 5.28 1.28
C GLY A 704 -3.52 6.80 1.41
N LEU A 705 -4.43 7.43 0.67
CA LEU A 705 -4.75 8.86 0.83
C LEU A 705 -5.35 9.16 2.21
N GLU A 706 -6.30 8.36 2.68
CA GLU A 706 -6.88 8.48 4.04
C GLU A 706 -5.81 8.32 5.13
N LYS A 707 -4.94 7.31 4.99
CA LYS A 707 -3.81 7.09 5.92
C LYS A 707 -2.90 8.31 5.92
N ARG A 708 -2.40 8.71 4.75
CA ARG A 708 -1.42 9.78 4.60
C ARG A 708 -1.93 11.11 5.12
N ILE A 709 -3.18 11.48 4.81
CA ILE A 709 -3.80 12.69 5.34
C ILE A 709 -3.89 12.64 6.85
N SER A 710 -4.28 11.49 7.43
CA SER A 710 -4.37 11.35 8.89
C SER A 710 -3.02 11.62 9.58
N TYR A 711 -1.93 11.04 9.08
CA TYR A 711 -0.58 11.27 9.63
C TYR A 711 -0.09 12.73 9.45
N LEU A 712 -0.43 13.39 8.34
CA LEU A 712 0.01 14.77 8.08
C LEU A 712 -0.82 15.84 8.80
N THR A 713 -2.03 15.49 9.24
CA THR A 713 -2.99 16.44 9.82
C THR A 713 -3.30 16.21 11.30
N GLY A 714 -2.75 15.16 11.90
CA GLY A 714 -2.89 14.90 13.34
C GLY A 714 -3.99 13.91 13.72
N ILE A 715 -4.73 13.34 12.76
CA ILE A 715 -5.81 12.38 13.06
C ILE A 715 -5.22 11.10 13.66
N GLY A 716 -5.60 10.81 14.91
CA GLY A 716 -5.11 9.69 15.70
C GLY A 716 -5.54 8.33 15.17
N ASP A 717 -6.79 8.19 14.74
CA ASP A 717 -7.34 6.94 14.25
C ASP A 717 -7.90 7.10 12.83
N PHE A 718 -7.24 6.46 11.86
CA PHE A 718 -7.62 6.47 10.44
C PHE A 718 -8.53 5.28 10.06
N THR A 719 -8.90 4.42 10.99
CA THR A 719 -9.72 3.24 10.70
C THR A 719 -11.12 3.63 10.22
N ARG A 720 -11.67 2.85 9.28
CA ARG A 720 -13.08 3.01 8.85
C ARG A 720 -13.98 2.52 9.97
N ARG A 721 -14.59 3.46 10.70
CA ARG A 721 -15.49 3.21 11.83
C ARG A 721 -16.65 4.19 11.82
N PHE A 722 -17.60 4.01 12.74
CA PHE A 722 -18.59 5.07 13.00
C PHE A 722 -17.91 6.23 13.73
N LEU A 723 -17.85 7.39 13.08
CA LEU A 723 -17.53 8.69 13.69
C LEU A 723 -18.79 9.32 14.30
N TYR A 724 -19.97 8.86 13.87
CA TYR A 724 -21.23 9.19 14.51
C TYR A 724 -21.23 8.84 16.01
N CYS A 725 -21.70 9.78 16.82
CA CYS A 725 -21.85 9.62 18.26
C CYS A 725 -23.25 10.02 18.71
N ILE A 726 -23.99 9.10 19.34
CA ILE A 726 -25.33 9.38 19.88
C ILE A 726 -25.32 10.40 21.01
N LYS A 727 -24.20 10.50 21.74
CA LYS A 727 -24.01 11.48 22.82
C LYS A 727 -23.73 12.89 22.27
N ASN A 728 -23.36 13.03 21.00
CA ASN A 728 -23.12 14.33 20.37
C ASN A 728 -24.42 14.93 19.85
N VAL A 729 -25.12 15.64 20.74
CA VAL A 729 -26.44 16.20 20.46
C VAL A 729 -26.36 17.69 20.23
N GLU A 730 -26.87 18.14 19.09
CA GLU A 730 -27.03 19.56 18.81
C GLU A 730 -28.36 20.08 19.39
N ILE A 731 -28.29 21.18 20.13
CA ILE A 731 -29.47 21.90 20.62
C ILE A 731 -29.86 22.93 19.56
N ILE A 732 -31.04 22.74 18.98
CA ILE A 732 -31.55 23.55 17.87
C ILE A 732 -32.47 24.63 18.46
N CYS A 733 -32.32 25.85 17.95
CA CYS A 733 -33.22 26.97 18.20
C CYS A 733 -34.27 27.07 17.10
N GLU A 734 -35.54 26.94 17.46
CA GLU A 734 -36.67 27.26 16.60
C GLU A 734 -37.29 28.60 17.01
N GLU A 735 -37.22 29.59 16.13
CA GLU A 735 -37.88 30.88 16.33
C GLU A 735 -39.40 30.74 16.24
N LYS A 736 -40.08 31.12 17.33
CA LYS A 736 -41.54 31.23 17.43
C LYS A 736 -41.94 32.64 17.79
N GLU A 737 -42.89 33.19 17.05
CA GLU A 737 -43.55 34.44 17.40
C GLU A 737 -44.49 34.20 18.58
N VAL A 738 -44.22 34.86 19.70
CA VAL A 738 -45.10 34.88 20.87
C VAL A 738 -45.43 36.33 21.17
N GLY A 739 -46.50 36.85 20.56
CA GLY A 739 -46.85 38.27 20.64
C GLY A 739 -46.09 39.12 19.61
N GLU A 740 -45.50 40.25 20.02
CA GLU A 740 -44.65 41.12 19.17
C GLU A 740 -43.16 40.75 19.24
N THR A 741 -42.78 39.72 19.99
CA THR A 741 -41.39 39.29 20.19
C THR A 741 -41.14 37.89 19.64
N ILE A 742 -40.01 37.72 18.94
CA ILE A 742 -39.53 36.43 18.45
C ILE A 742 -38.78 35.75 19.60
N HIS A 743 -39.29 34.62 20.07
CA HIS A 743 -38.65 33.79 21.10
C HIS A 743 -37.99 32.57 20.46
N CYS A 744 -36.76 32.29 20.86
CA CYS A 744 -36.02 31.10 20.44
C CYS A 744 -36.38 29.92 21.36
N MET A 745 -37.16 28.96 20.85
CA MET A 745 -37.50 27.73 21.57
C MET A 745 -36.47 26.65 21.28
N HIS A 746 -35.79 26.18 22.30
CA HIS A 746 -34.70 25.20 22.21
C HIS A 746 -35.25 23.78 22.28
N SER A 747 -34.78 22.90 21.41
CA SER A 747 -35.08 21.46 21.46
C SER A 747 -33.85 20.67 21.03
N PHE A 748 -33.85 19.38 21.33
CA PHE A 748 -32.80 18.47 20.91
C PHE A 748 -33.36 17.10 20.59
N SER A 749 -32.58 16.30 19.86
CA SER A 749 -32.97 14.94 19.51
C SER A 749 -31.80 13.97 19.59
N LEU A 750 -32.06 12.79 20.13
CA LEU A 750 -31.18 11.62 20.01
C LEU A 750 -31.66 10.76 18.85
N THR A 751 -30.78 10.33 17.96
CA THR A 751 -31.16 9.44 16.85
C THR A 751 -30.32 8.19 16.87
N SER A 752 -30.87 7.00 17.14
CA SER A 752 -30.04 5.77 17.09
C SER A 752 -29.40 5.54 15.72
N ARG A 753 -28.36 4.70 15.62
CA ARG A 753 -27.75 4.31 14.32
C ARG A 753 -28.78 3.79 13.32
N ASN A 754 -29.81 3.11 13.80
CA ASN A 754 -30.94 2.60 13.00
C ASN A 754 -31.99 3.66 12.58
N GLY A 755 -31.83 4.92 12.99
CA GLY A 755 -32.70 6.02 12.57
C GLY A 755 -33.90 6.27 13.47
N ILE A 756 -33.87 5.76 14.70
CA ILE A 756 -34.93 6.03 15.65
C ILE A 756 -34.65 7.34 16.38
N LYS A 757 -35.40 8.37 16.02
CA LYS A 757 -35.31 9.71 16.59
C LYS A 757 -36.19 9.84 17.84
N MET A 758 -35.59 10.26 18.94
CA MET A 758 -36.19 10.58 20.23
C MET A 758 -36.12 12.10 20.42
N LEU A 759 -37.28 12.76 20.48
CA LEU A 759 -37.43 14.21 20.49
C LEU A 759 -37.65 14.73 21.91
N SER A 760 -36.96 15.81 22.27
CA SER A 760 -37.23 16.53 23.52
C SER A 760 -38.48 17.40 23.42
N LYS A 761 -39.03 17.78 24.57
CA LYS A 761 -39.92 18.95 24.64
C LYS A 761 -39.14 20.23 24.27
N GLN A 762 -39.87 21.30 23.96
CA GLN A 762 -39.28 22.61 23.72
C GLN A 762 -39.03 23.35 25.04
N PHE A 763 -37.93 24.07 25.12
CA PHE A 763 -37.46 24.83 26.28
C PHE A 763 -37.27 26.31 25.89
N GLU A 764 -37.54 27.23 26.81
CA GLU A 764 -37.40 28.66 26.54
C GLU A 764 -35.94 29.12 26.53
N ASP A 765 -35.06 28.43 27.26
CA ASP A 765 -33.66 28.78 27.38
C ASP A 765 -32.73 27.58 27.09
N LYS A 766 -31.55 27.89 26.54
CA LYS A 766 -30.55 26.89 26.15
C LYS A 766 -29.99 26.13 27.35
N ALA A 767 -29.77 26.81 28.48
CA ALA A 767 -29.16 26.21 29.67
C ALA A 767 -30.04 25.12 30.29
N THR A 768 -31.37 25.30 30.27
CA THR A 768 -32.35 24.30 30.68
C THR A 768 -32.35 23.12 29.72
N ALA A 769 -32.25 23.35 28.40
CA ALA A 769 -32.11 22.27 27.43
C ALA A 769 -30.82 21.47 27.64
N GLU A 770 -29.70 22.13 27.93
CA GLU A 770 -28.41 21.50 28.27
C GLU A 770 -28.49 20.69 29.56
N ALA A 771 -29.11 21.24 30.62
CA ALA A 771 -29.30 20.53 31.89
C ALA A 771 -30.14 19.26 31.70
N VAL A 772 -31.23 19.34 30.91
CA VAL A 772 -32.07 18.18 30.62
C VAL A 772 -31.34 17.17 29.72
N LEU A 773 -30.48 17.61 28.80
CA LEU A 773 -29.65 16.72 28.00
C LEU A 773 -28.70 15.89 28.88
N VAL A 774 -28.08 16.48 29.89
CA VAL A 774 -27.24 15.75 30.86
C VAL A 774 -28.07 14.68 31.60
N GLU A 775 -29.27 15.04 32.06
CA GLU A 775 -30.18 14.08 32.69
C GLU A 775 -30.60 12.94 31.75
N VAL A 776 -30.80 13.24 30.47
CA VAL A 776 -31.10 12.23 29.44
C VAL A 776 -29.95 11.24 29.28
N MET A 777 -28.69 11.71 29.30
CA MET A 777 -27.52 10.83 29.21
C MET A 777 -27.41 9.90 30.42
N GLU A 778 -27.76 10.38 31.62
CA GLU A 778 -27.77 9.56 32.83
C GLU A 778 -28.94 8.55 32.83
N LEU A 779 -30.17 9.03 32.61
CA LEU A 779 -31.38 8.21 32.68
C LEU A 779 -31.52 7.24 31.51
N GLY A 780 -31.01 7.61 30.34
CA GLY A 780 -31.16 6.86 29.09
C GLY A 780 -30.37 5.56 29.03
N THR A 781 -29.48 5.30 30.01
CA THR A 781 -28.73 4.04 30.13
C THR A 781 -29.49 2.96 30.92
N ASN A 782 -30.58 3.32 31.61
CA ASN A 782 -31.34 2.38 32.43
C ASN A 782 -32.68 2.01 31.76
N PRO A 783 -32.94 0.71 31.50
CA PRO A 783 -34.17 0.25 30.83
C PRO A 783 -35.45 0.62 31.58
N GLU A 784 -35.42 0.69 32.92
CA GLU A 784 -36.60 1.00 33.75
C GLU A 784 -37.16 2.41 33.52
N ASN A 785 -36.37 3.32 32.94
CA ASN A 785 -36.80 4.68 32.63
C ASN A 785 -37.59 4.77 31.32
N TYR A 786 -37.51 3.75 30.46
CA TYR A 786 -38.22 3.70 29.18
C TYR A 786 -39.61 3.08 29.34
N HIS A 787 -40.60 3.72 28.71
CA HIS A 787 -41.99 3.29 28.79
C HIS A 787 -42.61 3.29 27.40
N TYR A 788 -43.22 2.16 27.02
CA TYR A 788 -44.02 2.06 25.81
C TYR A 788 -45.46 2.48 26.09
N THR A 789 -45.88 3.65 25.60
CA THR A 789 -47.26 4.12 25.73
C THR A 789 -47.69 4.83 24.46
N THR A 790 -48.97 4.75 24.10
CA THR A 790 -49.52 5.37 22.87
C THR A 790 -48.74 4.97 21.60
N LYS A 791 -48.29 3.72 21.53
CA LYS A 791 -47.44 3.19 20.43
C LYS A 791 -46.09 3.88 20.25
N LYS A 792 -45.60 4.63 21.25
CA LYS A 792 -44.32 5.35 21.21
C LYS A 792 -43.45 4.98 22.40
N ILE A 793 -42.14 5.07 22.20
CA ILE A 793 -41.14 4.94 23.27
C ILE A 793 -41.03 6.29 23.98
N LYS A 794 -41.08 6.30 25.31
CA LYS A 794 -40.96 7.51 26.12
C LYS A 794 -39.94 7.33 27.23
N LEU A 795 -38.97 8.23 27.32
CA LEU A 795 -38.05 8.29 28.46
C LEU A 795 -38.66 9.21 29.52
N LYS A 796 -38.79 8.73 30.76
CA LYS A 796 -39.45 9.47 31.85
C LYS A 796 -38.56 9.68 33.06
N LYS A 797 -38.77 10.81 33.75
CA LYS A 797 -38.30 11.09 35.12
C LYS A 797 -39.49 11.39 36.00
N GLN A 798 -39.74 10.58 37.03
CA GLN A 798 -40.80 10.81 38.02
C GLN A 798 -42.17 11.19 37.39
N ASN A 799 -42.56 10.46 36.34
CA ASN A 799 -43.76 10.66 35.48
C ASN A 799 -43.74 11.79 34.44
N ILE A 800 -42.68 12.58 34.32
CA ILE A 800 -42.53 13.59 33.26
C ILE A 800 -41.84 12.96 32.05
N ILE A 801 -42.41 13.12 30.86
CA ILE A 801 -41.79 12.69 29.60
C ILE A 801 -40.69 13.69 29.24
N ILE A 802 -39.47 13.18 29.07
CA ILE A 802 -38.31 13.99 28.67
C ILE A 802 -38.01 13.81 27.19
N LEU A 803 -38.09 12.56 26.71
CA LEU A 803 -37.98 12.22 25.30
C LEU A 803 -39.14 11.35 24.83
N GLU A 804 -39.54 11.54 23.58
CA GLU A 804 -40.55 10.73 22.92
C GLU A 804 -40.11 10.34 21.50
N SER A 805 -40.35 9.09 21.10
CA SER A 805 -40.03 8.63 19.75
C SER A 805 -40.87 9.35 18.70
N GLU A 806 -40.23 9.75 17.60
CA GLU A 806 -40.92 10.29 16.44
C GLU A 806 -41.81 9.21 15.80
N LYS A 807 -41.23 8.02 15.58
CA LYS A 807 -41.89 6.84 15.00
C LYS A 807 -42.80 6.13 16.01
N THR A 808 -43.87 5.52 15.51
CA THR A 808 -44.74 4.61 16.27
C THR A 808 -44.39 3.15 16.02
N PHE A 809 -44.45 2.31 17.04
CA PHE A 809 -44.18 0.87 16.99
C PHE A 809 -45.48 0.06 17.01
N ALA A 810 -45.50 -1.07 16.33
CA ALA A 810 -46.70 -1.90 16.22
C ALA A 810 -46.91 -2.74 17.49
N THR A 811 -45.84 -3.33 18.01
CA THR A 811 -45.83 -4.17 19.21
C THR A 811 -44.94 -3.57 20.30
N GLU A 812 -45.17 -4.00 21.54
CA GLU A 812 -44.29 -3.66 22.67
C GLU A 812 -42.93 -4.36 22.54
N GLU A 813 -42.89 -5.55 21.93
CA GLU A 813 -41.66 -6.31 21.67
C GLU A 813 -40.73 -5.55 20.72
N ASP A 814 -41.24 -5.03 19.60
CA ASP A 814 -40.47 -4.18 18.68
C ASP A 814 -39.89 -2.96 19.39
N ALA A 815 -40.68 -2.34 20.28
CA ALA A 815 -40.25 -1.17 21.04
C ALA A 815 -39.15 -1.52 22.05
N LEU A 816 -39.23 -2.69 22.69
CA LEU A 816 -38.22 -3.18 23.63
C LEU A 816 -36.89 -3.47 22.94
N THR A 817 -36.90 -4.06 21.75
CA THR A 817 -35.68 -4.27 20.94
C THR A 817 -34.99 -2.94 20.65
N ILE A 818 -35.75 -1.93 20.21
CA ILE A 818 -35.21 -0.60 19.93
C ILE A 818 -34.72 0.13 21.19
N ILE A 819 -35.42 -0.03 22.33
CA ILE A 819 -34.96 0.50 23.62
C ILE A 819 -33.60 -0.12 23.97
N GLN A 820 -33.45 -1.43 23.81
CA GLN A 820 -32.19 -2.12 24.08
C GLN A 820 -31.07 -1.60 23.17
N GLU A 821 -31.30 -1.42 21.87
CA GLU A 821 -30.33 -0.82 20.94
C GLU A 821 -29.89 0.58 21.37
N ILE A 822 -30.85 1.45 21.73
CA ILE A 822 -30.56 2.82 22.18
C ILE A 822 -29.74 2.79 23.49
N ILE A 823 -30.06 1.90 24.43
CA ILE A 823 -29.33 1.74 25.68
C ILE A 823 -27.91 1.25 25.42
N GLU A 824 -27.74 0.27 24.55
CA GLU A 824 -26.42 -0.25 24.16
C GLU A 824 -25.55 0.85 23.54
N GLU A 825 -26.10 1.65 22.62
CA GLU A 825 -25.40 2.79 22.02
C GLU A 825 -25.07 3.90 23.04
N LEU A 826 -25.99 4.22 23.97
CA LEU A 826 -25.75 5.22 25.02
C LEU A 826 -24.75 4.75 26.08
N THR A 827 -24.66 3.44 26.32
CA THR A 827 -23.74 2.85 27.29
C THR A 827 -22.31 2.79 26.73
N GLN A 828 -22.14 2.56 25.44
CA GLN A 828 -20.83 2.56 24.78
C GLN A 828 -20.20 3.96 24.76
N ASP A 829 -18.87 4.01 24.89
CA ASP A 829 -18.13 5.25 24.68
C ASP A 829 -18.16 5.64 23.19
N CYS A 830 -18.25 6.95 22.94
CA CYS A 830 -18.17 7.43 21.58
C CYS A 830 -16.74 7.31 21.08
N ASN A 831 -16.59 6.83 19.84
CA ASN A 831 -15.30 6.82 19.15
C ASN A 831 -14.78 8.26 19.00
N GLU A 832 -13.45 8.39 18.83
CA GLU A 832 -12.83 9.65 18.46
C GLU A 832 -13.49 10.19 17.19
N PRO A 833 -14.07 11.41 17.21
CA PRO A 833 -14.80 11.96 16.08
C PRO A 833 -13.88 12.46 14.96
N GLU A 834 -12.57 12.56 15.21
CA GLU A 834 -11.58 12.91 14.20
C GLU A 834 -11.34 11.73 13.26
N GLY A 835 -11.70 11.92 12.00
CA GLY A 835 -11.61 10.90 10.96
C GLY A 835 -12.24 11.39 9.67
N LEU A 836 -12.11 10.60 8.61
CA LEU A 836 -12.70 10.88 7.31
C LEU A 836 -13.11 9.59 6.60
N HIS A 837 -14.10 9.68 5.71
CA HIS A 837 -14.48 8.59 4.81
C HIS A 837 -14.28 9.01 3.37
N LEU A 838 -13.54 8.21 2.60
CA LEU A 838 -13.38 8.41 1.17
C LEU A 838 -14.22 7.40 0.37
N ILE A 839 -14.94 7.90 -0.63
CA ILE A 839 -15.83 7.09 -1.48
C ILE A 839 -15.50 7.36 -2.94
N GLU A 840 -15.09 6.31 -3.64
CA GLU A 840 -14.79 6.34 -5.06
C GLU A 840 -16.07 6.23 -5.88
N HIS A 841 -16.31 7.18 -6.77
CA HIS A 841 -17.53 7.16 -7.58
C HIS A 841 -17.52 6.01 -8.59
N LEU A 842 -16.35 5.60 -9.09
CA LEU A 842 -16.21 4.49 -10.03
C LEU A 842 -16.77 3.16 -9.49
N LEU A 843 -16.78 2.96 -8.17
CA LEU A 843 -17.36 1.76 -7.54
C LEU A 843 -18.89 1.78 -7.52
N LEU A 844 -19.53 2.94 -7.69
CA LEU A 844 -20.98 3.13 -7.74
C LEU A 844 -21.57 2.93 -9.15
N ARG A 845 -20.73 2.56 -10.12
CA ARG A 845 -21.15 2.29 -11.51
C ARG A 845 -22.17 1.15 -11.58
N PRO A 846 -23.14 1.21 -12.51
CA PRO A 846 -24.19 0.22 -12.61
C PRO A 846 -23.67 -1.16 -13.08
N LYS A 847 -24.16 -2.23 -12.45
CA LYS A 847 -23.86 -3.62 -12.86
C LYS A 847 -24.94 -4.25 -13.75
N SER A 848 -26.14 -3.70 -13.72
CA SER A 848 -27.23 -4.01 -14.65
C SER A 848 -28.04 -2.76 -14.96
N LYS A 849 -28.94 -2.84 -15.96
CA LYS A 849 -29.85 -1.74 -16.33
C LYS A 849 -30.89 -1.36 -15.26
N ASN A 850 -30.94 -2.08 -14.14
CA ASN A 850 -31.88 -1.79 -13.06
C ASN A 850 -31.32 -0.78 -12.05
N PHE A 851 -30.01 -0.56 -12.02
CA PHE A 851 -29.35 0.38 -11.13
C PHE A 851 -29.76 1.81 -11.49
N LYS A 852 -29.92 2.67 -10.48
CA LYS A 852 -30.01 4.11 -10.72
C LYS A 852 -28.65 4.63 -11.18
N LEU A 853 -28.71 5.65 -12.02
CA LEU A 853 -27.54 6.38 -12.50
C LEU A 853 -27.33 7.61 -11.64
N MET A 854 -26.07 8.06 -11.54
CA MET A 854 -25.75 9.28 -10.81
C MET A 854 -26.31 10.51 -11.54
N GLU A 855 -26.68 11.53 -10.77
CA GLU A 855 -27.20 12.79 -11.29
C GLU A 855 -26.08 13.62 -11.92
N VAL A 856 -26.29 14.08 -13.15
CA VAL A 856 -25.36 14.91 -13.94
C VAL A 856 -25.97 16.29 -14.18
N CYS A 857 -25.14 17.27 -14.50
CA CYS A 857 -25.57 18.56 -15.04
C CYS A 857 -24.82 18.76 -16.36
N LEU A 858 -25.42 18.37 -17.47
CA LEU A 858 -24.80 18.35 -18.80
C LEU A 858 -24.84 19.72 -19.49
N HIS A 859 -25.81 20.58 -19.17
CA HIS A 859 -25.95 21.91 -19.78
C HIS A 859 -25.91 21.84 -21.33
N ASP A 860 -26.88 21.16 -21.95
CA ASP A 860 -26.90 20.84 -23.39
C ASP A 860 -25.66 20.06 -23.89
N CYS A 861 -24.93 19.44 -22.96
CA CYS A 861 -23.64 18.80 -23.18
C CYS A 861 -22.57 19.74 -23.78
N GLU A 862 -22.59 21.01 -23.40
CA GLU A 862 -21.58 22.00 -23.79
C GLU A 862 -20.30 21.92 -22.95
N CYS A 863 -20.37 21.40 -21.70
CA CYS A 863 -19.17 21.11 -20.90
C CYS A 863 -18.84 19.61 -20.88
N PRO A 864 -17.79 19.15 -21.57
CA PRO A 864 -17.26 17.79 -21.43
C PRO A 864 -16.83 17.46 -19.99
N CYS A 865 -16.61 18.49 -19.16
CA CYS A 865 -16.20 18.37 -17.78
C CYS A 865 -17.26 17.80 -16.84
N GLU A 866 -18.55 17.82 -17.23
CA GLU A 866 -19.67 17.34 -16.40
C GLU A 866 -20.36 16.09 -16.99
N GLU A 867 -19.89 15.60 -18.13
CA GLU A 867 -20.43 14.39 -18.79
C GLU A 867 -20.08 13.09 -18.02
N ASP A 868 -18.89 13.04 -17.40
CA ASP A 868 -18.41 11.86 -16.64
C ASP A 868 -18.22 12.18 -15.16
N ILE A 869 -19.10 11.63 -14.33
CA ILE A 869 -19.11 11.82 -12.88
C ILE A 869 -18.66 10.58 -12.09
N TYR A 870 -18.29 9.50 -12.79
CA TYR A 870 -17.80 8.26 -12.21
C TYR A 870 -16.27 8.20 -12.24
N SER A 871 -15.68 8.46 -13.40
CA SER A 871 -14.24 8.24 -13.61
C SER A 871 -13.42 9.29 -12.87
N PHE A 872 -12.42 8.84 -12.11
CA PHE A 872 -11.48 9.71 -11.39
C PHE A 872 -12.17 10.77 -10.51
N ARG A 873 -13.31 10.40 -9.90
CA ARG A 873 -14.01 11.22 -8.91
C ARG A 873 -14.16 10.48 -7.60
N ALA A 874 -13.98 11.19 -6.50
CA ALA A 874 -14.29 10.70 -5.17
C ALA A 874 -14.89 11.78 -4.29
N SER A 875 -15.67 11.35 -3.30
CA SER A 875 -16.19 12.21 -2.24
C SER A 875 -15.44 11.93 -0.94
N VAL A 876 -15.11 12.97 -0.20
CA VAL A 876 -14.53 12.90 1.14
C VAL A 876 -15.54 13.44 2.13
N VAL A 877 -16.00 12.61 3.06
CA VAL A 877 -17.02 12.94 4.05
C VAL A 877 -16.37 13.06 5.42
N LEU A 878 -16.50 14.24 6.02
CA LEU A 878 -15.90 14.62 7.30
C LEU A 878 -16.98 15.13 8.25
N PRO A 879 -16.89 14.86 9.56
CA PRO A 879 -17.72 15.58 10.52
C PRO A 879 -17.35 17.06 10.53
N HIS A 880 -18.32 17.95 10.67
CA HIS A 880 -18.02 19.37 10.87
C HIS A 880 -17.65 19.70 12.33
N TRP A 881 -17.85 18.74 13.26
CA TRP A 881 -17.58 18.83 14.69
C TRP A 881 -16.50 17.78 15.01
N PRO A 882 -15.26 18.19 15.28
CA PRO A 882 -14.78 18.62 16.60
C PRO A 882 -14.28 20.07 16.61
N LYS A 883 -13.91 20.65 17.76
CA LYS A 883 -13.73 22.11 17.95
C LYS A 883 -12.84 22.80 16.89
N HIS A 884 -11.76 22.17 16.45
CA HIS A 884 -10.90 22.76 15.42
C HIS A 884 -11.39 22.48 13.99
N PHE A 885 -12.23 21.47 13.76
CA PHE A 885 -12.93 21.29 12.48
C PHE A 885 -14.05 22.32 12.27
N ASP A 886 -14.48 23.05 13.30
CA ASP A 886 -15.39 24.20 13.12
C ASP A 886 -14.67 25.47 12.63
N ASP A 887 -13.33 25.51 12.74
CA ASP A 887 -12.52 26.64 12.30
C ASP A 887 -12.35 26.65 10.77
N MET A 888 -12.71 27.78 10.14
CA MET A 888 -12.65 27.91 8.68
C MET A 888 -11.21 27.98 8.12
N ALA A 889 -10.23 28.44 8.90
CA ALA A 889 -8.83 28.41 8.48
C ALA A 889 -8.30 26.97 8.52
N PHE A 890 -8.69 26.19 9.54
CA PHE A 890 -8.38 24.76 9.60
C PHE A 890 -8.98 24.01 8.43
N ARG A 891 -10.28 24.19 8.15
CA ARG A 891 -10.92 23.55 7.00
C ARG A 891 -10.20 23.85 5.70
N GLN A 892 -9.85 25.10 5.44
CA GLN A 892 -9.11 25.49 4.22
C GLN A 892 -7.73 24.82 4.14
N TYR A 893 -6.99 24.76 5.25
CA TYR A 893 -5.72 24.05 5.32
C TYR A 893 -5.90 22.55 5.04
N PHE A 894 -6.83 21.90 5.73
CA PHE A 894 -7.09 20.47 5.63
C PHE A 894 -7.55 20.10 4.21
N GLU A 895 -8.46 20.89 3.65
CA GLU A 895 -8.94 20.76 2.28
C GLU A 895 -7.84 20.97 1.24
N LYS A 896 -6.93 21.92 1.47
CA LYS A 896 -5.76 22.13 0.62
C LYS A 896 -4.83 20.93 0.71
N LYS A 897 -4.56 20.41 1.90
CA LYS A 897 -3.72 19.22 2.11
C LYS A 897 -4.29 17.98 1.43
N ILE A 898 -5.59 17.72 1.56
CA ILE A 898 -6.27 16.64 0.83
C ILE A 898 -6.01 16.76 -0.68
N ARG A 899 -6.13 17.96 -1.26
CA ARG A 899 -5.93 18.18 -2.70
C ARG A 899 -4.46 18.12 -3.12
N GLU A 900 -3.52 18.51 -2.26
CA GLU A 900 -2.07 18.38 -2.50
C GLU A 900 -1.62 16.92 -2.50
N GLU A 901 -2.24 16.07 -1.67
CA GLU A 901 -1.87 14.66 -1.55
C GLU A 901 -2.63 13.72 -2.49
N ALA A 902 -3.78 14.14 -2.98
CA ALA A 902 -4.55 13.37 -3.95
C ALA A 902 -3.86 13.30 -5.32
N PRO A 903 -4.01 12.19 -6.06
CA PRO A 903 -3.54 12.13 -7.45
C PRO A 903 -4.14 13.26 -8.29
N ALA A 904 -3.30 13.96 -9.06
CA ALA A 904 -3.68 15.21 -9.75
C ALA A 904 -4.86 15.08 -10.74
N HIS A 905 -5.11 13.87 -11.24
CA HIS A 905 -6.20 13.58 -12.17
C HIS A 905 -7.52 13.23 -11.45
N ILE A 906 -7.52 13.07 -10.11
CA ILE A 906 -8.70 12.73 -9.32
C ILE A 906 -9.35 14.00 -8.76
N GLN A 907 -10.63 14.18 -9.06
CA GLN A 907 -11.43 15.27 -8.53
C GLN A 907 -12.08 14.86 -7.21
N LEU A 908 -11.81 15.63 -6.15
CA LEU A 908 -12.37 15.40 -4.81
C LEU A 908 -13.48 16.39 -4.47
N LYS A 909 -14.64 15.86 -4.04
CA LYS A 909 -15.72 16.62 -3.41
C LYS A 909 -15.61 16.46 -1.89
N VAL A 910 -15.16 17.51 -1.19
CA VAL A 910 -15.04 17.50 0.28
C VAL A 910 -16.33 18.01 0.91
N CYS A 911 -16.92 17.22 1.81
CA CYS A 911 -18.19 17.48 2.47
C CYS A 911 -18.02 17.46 4.00
N TRP A 912 -18.17 18.63 4.63
CA TRP A 912 -18.22 18.77 6.09
C TRP A 912 -19.66 18.61 6.59
N VAL A 913 -20.06 17.41 6.97
CA VAL A 913 -21.47 17.07 7.26
C VAL A 913 -21.81 17.25 8.74
N SER A 914 -23.09 17.18 9.13
CA SER A 914 -23.58 17.18 10.53
C SER A 914 -23.73 15.78 11.11
N ASN A 915 -23.88 15.65 12.44
CA ASN A 915 -23.93 14.35 13.13
C ASN A 915 -25.03 13.45 12.57
N GLU A 916 -26.19 14.03 12.29
CA GLU A 916 -27.31 13.32 11.68
C GLU A 916 -27.00 12.87 10.24
N LYS A 917 -26.42 13.74 9.41
CA LYS A 917 -26.05 13.38 8.03
C LYS A 917 -24.95 12.33 7.97
N LEU A 918 -23.98 12.40 8.88
CA LEU A 918 -22.90 11.42 8.98
C LEU A 918 -23.45 10.05 9.38
N ARG A 919 -24.38 9.99 10.34
CA ARG A 919 -25.11 8.77 10.73
C ARG A 919 -25.79 8.11 9.53
N GLU A 920 -26.58 8.87 8.78
CA GLU A 920 -27.29 8.37 7.59
C GLU A 920 -26.32 7.83 6.54
N PHE A 921 -25.22 8.56 6.32
CA PHE A 921 -24.15 8.18 5.42
C PHE A 921 -23.44 6.90 5.88
N GLU A 922 -22.91 6.83 7.10
CA GLU A 922 -22.12 5.71 7.62
C GLU A 922 -22.91 4.41 7.67
N THR A 923 -24.18 4.46 8.11
CA THR A 923 -25.06 3.27 8.11
C THR A 923 -25.28 2.75 6.69
N SER A 924 -25.44 3.64 5.71
CA SER A 924 -25.65 3.25 4.32
C SER A 924 -24.34 2.80 3.66
N PHE A 925 -23.22 3.42 4.02
CA PHE A 925 -21.88 3.07 3.53
C PHE A 925 -21.45 1.69 4.01
N LYS A 926 -21.67 1.37 5.29
CA LYS A 926 -21.44 0.04 5.86
C LYS A 926 -22.24 -1.04 5.12
N ALA A 927 -23.53 -0.78 4.87
CA ALA A 927 -24.38 -1.72 4.12
C ALA A 927 -23.89 -1.90 2.68
N TRP A 928 -23.57 -0.79 1.99
CA TRP A 928 -23.10 -0.82 0.61
C TRP A 928 -21.77 -1.56 0.43
N ILE A 929 -20.77 -1.35 1.29
CA ILE A 929 -19.50 -2.07 1.22
C ILE A 929 -19.72 -3.58 1.38
N LYS A 930 -20.57 -4.00 2.34
CA LYS A 930 -20.87 -5.41 2.57
C LYS A 930 -21.54 -6.06 1.36
N GLU A 931 -22.54 -5.39 0.79
CA GLU A 931 -23.23 -5.91 -0.39
C GLU A 931 -22.34 -5.91 -1.64
N LEU A 932 -21.47 -4.90 -1.82
CA LEU A 932 -20.49 -4.85 -2.91
C LEU A 932 -19.50 -6.02 -2.83
N ALA A 933 -18.95 -6.27 -1.64
CA ALA A 933 -18.01 -7.36 -1.41
C ALA A 933 -18.64 -8.72 -1.65
N SER A 934 -19.86 -8.94 -1.12
CA SER A 934 -20.64 -10.17 -1.33
C SER A 934 -21.03 -10.38 -2.80
N TYR A 935 -21.34 -9.28 -3.51
CA TYR A 935 -21.61 -9.32 -4.95
C TYR A 935 -20.39 -9.75 -5.75
N LYS A 936 -19.21 -9.25 -5.41
CA LYS A 936 -17.97 -9.68 -6.06
C LYS A 936 -17.66 -11.16 -5.76
N ALA A 937 -17.97 -11.63 -4.55
CA ALA A 937 -17.72 -13.01 -4.12
C ALA A 937 -18.61 -14.04 -4.84
N THR A 938 -19.92 -13.78 -4.92
CA THR A 938 -20.92 -14.79 -5.31
C THR A 938 -21.73 -14.43 -6.55
N GLY A 939 -21.88 -13.14 -6.87
CA GLY A 939 -22.76 -12.64 -7.93
C GLY A 939 -24.28 -12.83 -7.68
N ASN A 940 -24.68 -13.39 -6.53
CA ASN A 940 -26.05 -13.84 -6.28
C ASN A 940 -26.95 -12.80 -5.58
N ASN A 941 -26.37 -11.79 -4.94
CA ASN A 941 -27.08 -10.76 -4.15
C ASN A 941 -27.41 -9.50 -4.97
N HIS A 942 -27.68 -9.65 -6.27
CA HIS A 942 -27.83 -8.52 -7.21
C HIS A 942 -28.89 -7.49 -6.77
N ALA A 943 -30.01 -7.94 -6.20
CA ALA A 943 -31.10 -7.07 -5.78
C ALA A 943 -30.76 -6.23 -4.51
N THR A 944 -30.16 -6.85 -3.50
CA THR A 944 -29.76 -6.16 -2.27
C THR A 944 -28.60 -5.19 -2.52
N TYR A 945 -27.64 -5.59 -3.36
CA TYR A 945 -26.58 -4.71 -3.80
C TYR A 945 -27.10 -3.50 -4.60
N GLN A 946 -28.05 -3.71 -5.52
CA GLN A 946 -28.70 -2.62 -6.23
C GLN A 946 -29.37 -1.62 -5.26
N GLU A 947 -30.15 -2.11 -4.29
CA GLU A 947 -30.82 -1.24 -3.30
C GLU A 947 -29.81 -0.44 -2.47
N ALA A 948 -28.74 -1.09 -2.01
CA ALA A 948 -27.67 -0.42 -1.26
C ALA A 948 -26.94 0.63 -2.11
N ASN A 949 -26.65 0.34 -3.38
CA ASN A 949 -26.01 1.27 -4.31
C ASN A 949 -26.91 2.49 -4.60
N ASP A 950 -28.17 2.27 -4.92
CA ASP A 950 -29.15 3.33 -5.19
C ASP A 950 -29.35 4.25 -3.97
N ARG A 951 -29.31 3.68 -2.76
CA ARG A 951 -29.35 4.43 -1.51
C ARG A 951 -28.11 5.30 -1.32
N MET A 952 -26.92 4.78 -1.64
CA MET A 952 -25.68 5.56 -1.61
C MET A 952 -25.73 6.73 -2.58
N LEU A 953 -26.22 6.54 -3.81
CA LEU A 953 -26.40 7.63 -4.77
C LEU A 953 -27.31 8.74 -4.23
N ALA A 954 -28.45 8.36 -3.65
CA ALA A 954 -29.40 9.30 -3.08
C ALA A 954 -28.84 10.09 -1.88
N ILE A 955 -27.93 9.49 -1.10
CA ILE A 955 -27.27 10.18 0.02
C ILE A 955 -26.19 11.12 -0.50
N LEU A 956 -25.31 10.67 -1.39
CA LEU A 956 -24.22 11.49 -1.94
C LEU A 956 -24.72 12.76 -2.64
N ALA A 957 -25.88 12.68 -3.31
CA ALA A 957 -26.56 13.83 -3.92
C ALA A 957 -27.00 14.88 -2.87
N LYS A 958 -27.35 14.44 -1.64
CA LYS A 958 -27.80 15.30 -0.54
C LYS A 958 -26.67 15.79 0.37
N LEU A 959 -25.45 15.28 0.23
CA LEU A 959 -24.31 15.71 1.03
C LEU A 959 -23.87 17.12 0.61
N ASN A 960 -23.89 18.03 1.58
CA ASN A 960 -23.39 19.39 1.47
C ASN A 960 -22.64 19.76 2.75
N SER A 961 -21.64 20.63 2.62
CA SER A 961 -20.90 21.17 3.75
C SER A 961 -21.79 22.06 4.62
N VAL A 962 -21.65 21.93 5.93
CA VAL A 962 -22.25 22.80 6.95
C VAL A 962 -21.29 23.96 7.17
N TYR A 963 -21.70 25.17 6.83
CA TYR A 963 -20.92 26.39 7.09
C TYR A 963 -21.45 27.13 8.32
N PRO A 964 -20.61 27.87 9.05
CA PRO A 964 -21.05 28.69 10.18
C PRO A 964 -22.13 29.71 9.76
N LYS A 965 -23.07 30.00 10.66
CA LYS A 965 -24.11 31.02 10.46
C LYS A 965 -23.48 32.40 10.49
N ALA A 966 -23.71 33.22 9.46
CA ALA A 966 -23.33 34.64 9.51
C ALA A 966 -24.27 35.43 10.43
N THR A 967 -23.73 36.44 11.12
CA THR A 967 -24.52 37.42 11.88
C THR A 967 -24.71 38.70 11.07
N LEU A 968 -25.97 39.14 10.90
CA LEU A 968 -26.28 40.46 10.35
C LEU A 968 -26.10 41.49 11.48
N HIS A 969 -25.16 42.42 11.30
CA HIS A 969 -24.92 43.49 12.27
C HIS A 969 -25.76 44.73 11.93
N ASP A 970 -26.35 45.36 12.94
CA ASP A 970 -26.93 46.70 12.80
C ASP A 970 -25.80 47.73 12.72
N CYS A 971 -25.98 48.79 11.93
CA CYS A 971 -24.89 49.72 11.56
C CYS A 971 -24.31 50.50 12.76
N GLU A 972 -24.93 50.44 13.93
CA GLU A 972 -24.52 51.16 15.14
C GLU A 972 -23.75 50.31 16.18
N GLU A 973 -23.71 48.97 16.04
CA GLU A 973 -22.94 48.06 16.91
C GLU A 973 -21.82 47.37 16.10
N SER A 974 -20.75 48.13 15.82
CA SER A 974 -19.61 47.64 15.05
C SER A 974 -18.66 46.76 15.88
N ASP A 975 -18.95 45.46 15.93
CA ASP A 975 -17.92 44.41 16.07
C ASP A 975 -17.74 43.74 14.70
N ALA A 976 -17.55 44.58 13.67
CA ALA A 976 -17.61 44.25 12.24
C ALA A 976 -16.59 43.18 11.76
N ASP A 977 -15.63 42.81 12.60
CA ASP A 977 -14.52 41.90 12.24
C ASP A 977 -14.74 40.43 12.65
N LYS A 978 -15.79 40.10 13.42
CA LYS A 978 -15.89 38.74 14.01
C LYS A 978 -16.61 37.69 13.15
N ASN A 979 -17.61 38.05 12.32
CA ASN A 979 -18.35 37.07 11.51
C ASN A 979 -19.14 37.67 10.32
N PRO A 980 -18.48 38.26 9.31
CA PRO A 980 -19.16 38.86 8.16
C PRO A 980 -19.78 37.81 7.23
N VAL A 981 -20.89 38.16 6.58
CA VAL A 981 -21.49 37.34 5.51
C VAL A 981 -20.48 37.18 4.37
N MET A 982 -20.02 35.95 4.14
CA MET A 982 -19.13 35.59 3.04
C MET A 982 -19.78 34.52 2.16
N LEU A 983 -19.98 34.83 0.89
CA LEU A 983 -20.56 33.91 -0.09
C LEU A 983 -19.71 32.64 -0.20
N GLY A 984 -20.32 31.47 0.00
CA GLY A 984 -19.63 30.17 -0.02
C GLY A 984 -18.79 29.86 1.24
N LYS A 985 -18.86 30.69 2.29
CA LYS A 985 -18.15 30.48 3.57
C LYS A 985 -19.04 30.60 4.80
N THR A 986 -20.22 31.20 4.66
CA THR A 986 -21.21 31.34 5.73
C THR A 986 -22.61 31.09 5.21
N ILE A 987 -23.51 30.53 6.03
CA ILE A 987 -24.94 30.47 5.69
C ILE A 987 -25.66 31.77 6.06
N LEU A 988 -26.50 32.27 5.14
CA LEU A 988 -27.35 33.46 5.29
C LEU A 988 -28.60 33.13 6.13
N GLY A 989 -28.40 32.78 7.40
CA GLY A 989 -29.49 32.36 8.28
C GLY A 989 -30.23 31.10 7.79
N THR A 990 -31.20 30.63 8.58
CA THR A 990 -32.12 29.54 8.19
C THR A 990 -33.36 30.17 7.56
N GLN A 991 -33.34 30.42 6.25
CA GLN A 991 -34.54 30.84 5.54
C GLN A 991 -35.52 29.64 5.48
N LYS A 992 -36.68 29.76 6.14
CA LYS A 992 -37.80 28.83 5.95
C LYS A 992 -38.23 28.89 4.48
N LEU A 993 -38.26 27.73 3.81
CA LEU A 993 -39.11 27.52 2.63
C LEU A 993 -40.55 27.33 3.07
#